data_AF-A0A5J5CGG4-F1
#
_entry.id   AF-A0A5J5CGG4-F1
#
_cell.length_a   1.000
_cell.length_b   1.000
_cell.length_c   1.000
_cell.angle_alpha   90.00
_cell.angle_beta   90.00
_cell.angle_gamma   90.00
#
_symmetry.space_group_name_H-M   'P 1'
#
loop_
_entity.id
_entity.type
_entity.pdbx_description
1 polymer ?
#
loop_
_entity_poly.entity_id
_entity_poly.type
_entity_poly.pdbx_seq_one_letter_code
_entity_poly.pdbx_strand_id
1 'polypeptide(L)'
;TQDSEIHLLGEAKRCRAELERLQDELERTEEQSTSEKPESEVNELRKKLLQTYNELKATEDREHKTQHKLKCLREEKQYLEKENEIQPKPAELESRTKALQDKHEDLRKEVSQKQLQVRSLTEDVEAHETQILKEQKELEDMMEIIELKEAEKARLITIPDQVLKEIERKCSKRESAMKKIELLNTDISEMEKQVKEVNERNHSLRLKKKELNEELEGLRAQVDASQRECRQLLKEQQVNREEDAEFMGNRGILEMKLQNIMLDRKHLFESQSVQLREKNRQMQALKRMEHALTMATEQLEHTQFIHNELRAQLDAVPKKEASIQQRMELQKEVDALKVAFEKQLSVSEEESQKMQQYGMIQGLLRESNCLREELHNLRCLTRIKVEERGQKHHELLRAEQLNQQIQHELREKDLIIMDHNKLNAMLQRRVLQYCKLCNMITEEKKKYVRLKQIASQTITELTEQVKVLENETEIQRTIVINKDRSVTMARMKISDSSKIRDKLRNDISKLLEHEEVLFNYFEKVNIQEAAITKGNMTLEALDKEMRDFHLQINEEKRQIDLKKKVQPLKNKLEGEITMLQIELSEARDKTLEGLNRTVDYKELKGKDPSTVELVKKIEQLELNLAESERQSLEKELLVDQVTRLSKPLAQQAENCQQDRLSLAKKVDSKIHLHTDKRRGLAHLNEVRTHIMDTNHRMMAVSAELSMKQAAALSLQQEIRERELQMDRCQRLLEQGLPPYPEIEKEWRRMLRDKKRRQRDKAERDRLAEEEEWNQLPNGEYTSAETRPNAYIPQTDSLPLPKPYGAQAPFKPSQPGANMRHIRKPTLKPLEI
;
A
#
# COMPACT_ATOMS: atom_id res chain seq x y z
N THR A 1 67.87 -178.69 -16.79
CA THR A 1 67.86 -177.24 -16.52
C THR A 1 69.13 -176.88 -15.78
N GLN A 2 70.29 -177.14 -16.39
CA GLN A 2 71.54 -177.30 -15.63
C GLN A 2 72.72 -176.59 -16.30
N ASP A 3 72.45 -175.89 -17.40
CA ASP A 3 73.43 -175.58 -18.45
C ASP A 3 73.68 -174.05 -18.55
N SER A 4 72.75 -173.24 -18.07
CA SER A 4 72.79 -171.76 -18.13
C SER A 4 73.55 -171.12 -16.97
N GLU A 5 73.38 -171.58 -15.73
CA GLU A 5 74.17 -171.07 -14.59
C GLU A 5 75.65 -171.45 -14.71
N ILE A 6 75.95 -172.62 -15.29
CA ILE A 6 77.32 -173.03 -15.63
C ILE A 6 77.91 -172.11 -16.71
N HIS A 7 77.11 -171.65 -17.67
CA HIS A 7 77.56 -170.69 -18.70
C HIS A 7 77.93 -169.33 -18.10
N LEU A 8 77.04 -168.73 -17.30
CA LEU A 8 77.25 -167.38 -16.75
C LEU A 8 78.40 -167.32 -15.73
N LEU A 9 78.60 -168.36 -14.91
CA LEU A 9 79.80 -168.47 -14.07
C LEU A 9 81.07 -168.79 -14.87
N GLY A 10 80.95 -169.42 -16.04
CA GLY A 10 82.04 -169.64 -17.00
C GLY A 10 82.42 -168.39 -17.82
N GLU A 11 81.53 -167.40 -17.91
CA GLU A 11 81.82 -166.07 -18.49
C GLU A 11 82.39 -165.12 -17.43
N ALA A 12 81.77 -165.05 -16.24
CA ALA A 12 82.25 -164.23 -15.12
C ALA A 12 83.70 -164.52 -14.69
N LYS A 13 84.18 -165.76 -14.91
CA LYS A 13 85.59 -166.14 -14.68
C LYS A 13 86.54 -165.75 -15.82
N ARG A 14 86.07 -165.68 -17.07
CA ARG A 14 86.90 -165.28 -18.21
C ARG A 14 87.24 -163.79 -18.18
N CYS A 15 86.27 -162.92 -17.88
CA CYS A 15 86.53 -161.47 -17.81
C CYS A 15 87.45 -161.07 -16.64
N ARG A 16 87.53 -161.86 -15.56
CA ARG A 16 88.48 -161.61 -14.47
C ARG A 16 89.92 -161.98 -14.85
N ALA A 17 90.09 -163.09 -15.57
CA ALA A 17 91.39 -163.55 -16.07
C ALA A 17 92.01 -162.61 -17.13
N GLU A 18 91.22 -161.71 -17.74
CA GLU A 18 91.72 -160.69 -18.66
C GLU A 18 92.15 -159.40 -17.93
N LEU A 19 91.56 -159.09 -16.77
CA LEU A 19 91.94 -157.95 -15.91
C LEU A 19 93.22 -158.21 -15.12
N GLU A 20 93.37 -159.39 -14.49
CA GLU A 20 94.58 -159.75 -13.75
C GLU A 20 95.81 -159.80 -14.68
N ARG A 21 95.64 -160.17 -15.95
CA ARG A 21 96.73 -160.16 -16.94
C ARG A 21 97.28 -158.75 -17.23
N LEU A 22 96.48 -157.69 -17.07
CA LEU A 22 96.95 -156.30 -17.20
C LEU A 22 97.54 -155.73 -15.91
N GLN A 23 97.43 -156.45 -14.78
CA GLN A 23 98.12 -156.11 -13.54
C GLN A 23 99.51 -156.78 -13.48
N ASP A 24 99.62 -158.07 -13.83
CA ASP A 24 100.91 -158.78 -13.84
C ASP A 24 101.78 -158.49 -15.08
N GLU A 25 101.23 -158.03 -16.20
CA GLU A 25 102.03 -157.49 -17.32
C GLU A 25 102.54 -156.06 -17.04
N LEU A 26 102.35 -155.59 -15.79
CA LEU A 26 102.99 -154.42 -15.17
C LEU A 26 103.77 -154.78 -13.88
N GLU A 27 103.28 -155.67 -13.02
CA GLU A 27 103.99 -156.08 -11.79
C GLU A 27 105.03 -157.20 -12.01
N ARG A 28 104.96 -158.03 -13.07
CA ARG A 28 106.00 -159.02 -13.40
C ARG A 28 107.18 -158.48 -14.23
N THR A 29 107.46 -157.18 -14.08
CA THR A 29 108.87 -156.76 -13.99
C THR A 29 109.47 -156.93 -12.59
N GLU A 30 108.81 -157.61 -11.64
CA GLU A 30 109.35 -158.79 -10.91
C GLU A 30 108.40 -159.39 -9.83
N GLU A 31 108.06 -160.68 -9.94
CA GLU A 31 107.33 -161.45 -8.91
C GLU A 31 108.16 -162.62 -8.31
N GLN A 32 108.23 -162.63 -6.97
CA GLN A 32 108.08 -163.77 -6.04
C GLN A 32 109.01 -165.01 -6.00
N SER A 33 109.49 -165.30 -4.77
CA SER A 33 109.90 -166.61 -4.21
C SER A 33 110.07 -166.45 -2.67
N THR A 34 110.03 -167.42 -1.74
CA THR A 34 109.59 -168.85 -1.67
C THR A 34 109.25 -169.21 -0.19
N SER A 35 108.91 -170.47 0.14
CA SER A 35 108.58 -170.99 1.50
C SER A 35 109.11 -172.45 1.68
N GLU A 36 109.05 -173.07 2.89
CA GLU A 36 108.66 -174.50 3.13
C GLU A 36 108.78 -175.01 4.61
N LYS A 37 108.92 -176.34 4.85
CA LYS A 37 108.09 -177.17 5.78
C LYS A 37 108.90 -178.12 6.74
N PRO A 38 108.26 -179.05 7.53
CA PRO A 38 108.91 -179.80 8.63
C PRO A 38 109.36 -181.24 8.31
N GLU A 39 110.16 -181.84 9.20
CA GLU A 39 110.60 -183.26 9.15
C GLU A 39 110.90 -183.85 10.56
N SER A 40 111.15 -185.16 10.64
CA SER A 40 111.20 -186.02 11.84
C SER A 40 112.29 -185.72 12.89
N GLU A 41 112.11 -186.24 14.12
CA GLU A 41 112.81 -185.89 15.36
C GLU A 41 114.35 -186.06 15.35
N VAL A 42 114.89 -186.95 14.51
CA VAL A 42 116.36 -187.08 14.34
C VAL A 42 116.93 -185.97 13.46
N ASN A 43 116.15 -185.43 12.51
CA ASN A 43 116.51 -184.25 11.74
C ASN A 43 116.26 -182.93 12.51
N GLU A 44 115.30 -182.89 13.44
CA GLU A 44 115.07 -181.79 14.40
C GLU A 44 116.37 -181.34 15.10
N LEU A 45 117.16 -182.29 15.63
CA LEU A 45 118.44 -181.99 16.29
C LEU A 45 119.53 -181.51 15.33
N ARG A 46 119.57 -182.03 14.10
CA ARG A 46 120.47 -181.51 13.04
C ARG A 46 120.07 -180.11 12.57
N LYS A 47 118.77 -179.84 12.45
CA LYS A 47 118.20 -178.56 12.01
C LYS A 47 118.52 -177.44 13.02
N LYS A 48 118.38 -177.72 14.33
CA LYS A 48 118.72 -176.78 15.43
C LYS A 48 120.20 -176.39 15.47
N LEU A 49 121.13 -177.32 15.17
CA LEU A 49 122.56 -177.00 15.12
C LEU A 49 122.93 -176.16 13.88
N LEU A 50 122.38 -176.48 12.71
CA LEU A 50 122.69 -175.76 11.47
C LEU A 50 122.10 -174.34 11.45
N GLN A 51 120.91 -174.16 12.04
CA GLN A 51 120.22 -172.88 12.09
C GLN A 51 120.96 -171.85 12.98
N THR A 52 121.39 -172.25 14.18
CA THR A 52 122.08 -171.37 15.13
C THR A 52 123.44 -170.86 14.63
N TYR A 53 124.18 -171.67 13.86
CA TYR A 53 125.44 -171.24 13.23
C TYR A 53 125.21 -170.16 12.15
N ASN A 54 124.17 -170.33 11.33
CA ASN A 54 123.87 -169.40 10.24
C ASN A 54 123.30 -168.05 10.75
N GLU A 55 122.53 -168.06 11.83
CA GLU A 55 121.98 -166.84 12.44
C GLU A 55 123.09 -165.93 13.00
N LEU A 56 124.12 -166.50 13.63
CA LEU A 56 125.29 -165.76 14.11
C LEU A 56 126.07 -165.10 12.96
N LYS A 57 126.28 -165.83 11.85
CA LYS A 57 126.96 -165.28 10.68
C LYS A 57 126.22 -164.06 10.10
N ALA A 58 124.89 -164.13 10.08
CA ALA A 58 124.04 -163.06 9.57
C ALA A 58 123.92 -161.84 10.52
N THR A 59 124.36 -161.90 11.78
CA THR A 59 124.45 -160.71 12.65
C THR A 59 125.75 -159.94 12.43
N GLU A 60 126.88 -160.62 12.22
CA GLU A 60 128.18 -160.00 11.90
C GLU A 60 128.10 -159.08 10.66
N ASP A 61 127.53 -159.60 9.56
CA ASP A 61 127.38 -158.86 8.29
C ASP A 61 126.46 -157.63 8.40
N ARG A 62 125.53 -157.61 9.37
CA ARG A 62 124.66 -156.45 9.62
C ARG A 62 125.39 -155.34 10.38
N GLU A 63 126.25 -155.68 11.33
CA GLU A 63 126.97 -154.68 12.14
C GLU A 63 127.97 -153.87 11.30
N HIS A 64 128.73 -154.53 10.42
CA HIS A 64 129.64 -153.81 9.51
C HIS A 64 128.88 -152.82 8.60
N LYS A 65 127.65 -153.13 8.19
CA LYS A 65 126.81 -152.23 7.38
C LYS A 65 126.29 -151.01 8.16
N THR A 66 125.88 -151.18 9.43
CA THR A 66 125.41 -150.04 10.24
C THR A 66 126.54 -149.10 10.62
N GLN A 67 127.73 -149.63 10.92
CA GLN A 67 128.94 -148.84 11.20
C GLN A 67 129.31 -147.93 10.01
N HIS A 68 129.22 -148.41 8.76
CA HIS A 68 129.46 -147.57 7.57
C HIS A 68 128.42 -146.44 7.44
N LYS A 69 127.12 -146.74 7.61
CA LYS A 69 126.04 -145.75 7.50
C LYS A 69 126.16 -144.63 8.54
N LEU A 70 126.62 -144.98 9.76
CA LEU A 70 126.91 -144.03 10.83
C LEU A 70 128.04 -143.04 10.50
N LYS A 71 128.99 -143.40 9.62
CA LYS A 71 130.06 -142.49 9.19
C LYS A 71 129.52 -141.34 8.34
N CYS A 72 128.73 -141.67 7.30
CA CYS A 72 128.21 -140.68 6.36
C CYS A 72 127.36 -139.59 7.05
N LEU A 73 126.53 -139.99 8.02
CA LEU A 73 125.66 -139.07 8.79
C LEU A 73 126.46 -138.10 9.69
N ARG A 74 127.70 -138.42 10.08
CA ARG A 74 128.57 -137.47 10.80
C ARG A 74 129.15 -136.40 9.88
N GLU A 75 129.49 -136.79 8.65
CA GLU A 75 130.04 -135.90 7.63
C GLU A 75 128.94 -134.89 7.17
N GLU A 76 127.69 -135.35 7.03
CA GLU A 76 126.53 -134.50 6.74
C GLU A 76 126.21 -133.50 7.88
N LYS A 77 126.25 -133.96 9.15
CA LYS A 77 126.06 -133.08 10.32
C LYS A 77 127.07 -131.91 10.36
N GLN A 78 128.33 -132.16 9.99
CA GLN A 78 129.37 -131.11 9.96
C GLN A 78 129.16 -130.03 8.88
N TYR A 79 128.34 -130.27 7.86
CA TYR A 79 127.96 -129.23 6.90
C TYR A 79 126.86 -128.32 7.47
N LEU A 80 125.80 -128.90 8.04
CA LEU A 80 124.67 -128.15 8.62
C LEU A 80 125.06 -127.30 9.83
N GLU A 81 126.08 -127.71 10.59
CA GLU A 81 126.63 -126.91 11.70
C GLU A 81 127.30 -125.62 11.21
N LYS A 82 127.96 -125.61 10.04
CA LYS A 82 128.60 -124.42 9.47
C LYS A 82 127.62 -123.44 8.83
N GLU A 83 126.49 -123.93 8.31
CA GLU A 83 125.49 -123.08 7.66
C GLU A 83 124.71 -122.24 8.69
N ASN A 84 124.51 -122.75 9.90
CA ASN A 84 123.88 -122.01 11.01
C ASN A 84 124.74 -120.84 11.53
N GLU A 85 126.08 -120.89 11.43
CA GLU A 85 126.95 -119.80 11.90
C GLU A 85 126.88 -118.54 11.01
N ILE A 86 126.28 -118.63 9.81
CA ILE A 86 126.24 -117.56 8.81
C ILE A 86 124.94 -116.72 8.89
N GLN A 87 123.90 -117.17 9.61
CA GLN A 87 122.67 -116.40 9.76
C GLN A 87 122.75 -115.33 10.88
N PRO A 88 122.27 -114.09 10.65
CA PRO A 88 122.28 -113.03 11.66
C PRO A 88 121.30 -113.32 12.80
N LYS A 89 121.67 -112.91 14.02
CA LYS A 89 120.95 -113.25 15.26
C LYS A 89 119.60 -112.50 15.35
N PRO A 90 118.53 -113.14 15.88
CA PRO A 90 117.16 -112.60 15.80
C PRO A 90 116.94 -111.23 16.46
N ALA A 91 117.73 -110.89 17.48
CA ALA A 91 117.60 -109.64 18.24
C ALA A 91 117.74 -108.36 17.38
N GLU A 92 118.55 -108.38 16.31
CA GLU A 92 118.73 -107.21 15.45
C GLU A 92 117.53 -106.97 14.53
N LEU A 93 116.88 -108.04 14.06
CA LEU A 93 115.66 -107.97 13.23
C LEU A 93 114.47 -107.47 14.07
N GLU A 94 114.35 -107.91 15.31
CA GLU A 94 113.29 -107.50 16.23
C GLU A 94 113.43 -106.01 16.60
N SER A 95 114.65 -105.55 16.91
CA SER A 95 114.98 -104.13 17.13
C SER A 95 114.61 -103.26 15.93
N ARG A 96 115.01 -103.67 14.71
CA ARG A 96 114.70 -102.95 13.47
C ARG A 96 113.20 -102.92 13.15
N THR A 97 112.47 -103.98 13.48
CA THR A 97 111.01 -104.06 13.31
C THR A 97 110.29 -103.07 14.23
N LYS A 98 110.68 -103.03 15.51
CA LYS A 98 110.10 -102.10 16.49
C LYS A 98 110.33 -100.63 16.10
N ALA A 99 111.54 -100.27 15.71
CA ALA A 99 111.87 -98.93 15.24
C ALA A 99 111.15 -98.48 13.95
N LEU A 100 110.56 -99.40 13.18
CA LEU A 100 109.67 -99.09 12.06
C LEU A 100 108.20 -98.96 12.50
N GLN A 101 107.76 -99.74 13.49
CA GLN A 101 106.44 -99.61 14.10
C GLN A 101 106.28 -98.26 14.82
N ASP A 102 107.29 -97.84 15.60
CA ASP A 102 107.29 -96.55 16.29
C ASP A 102 107.14 -95.38 15.30
N LYS A 103 107.92 -95.39 14.20
CA LYS A 103 107.83 -94.39 13.13
C LYS A 103 106.49 -94.40 12.40
N HIS A 104 105.89 -95.57 12.17
CA HIS A 104 104.56 -95.67 11.59
C HIS A 104 103.50 -95.08 12.52
N GLU A 105 103.63 -95.30 13.83
CA GLU A 105 102.69 -94.77 14.83
C GLU A 105 102.83 -93.25 15.00
N ASP A 106 104.03 -92.69 14.89
CA ASP A 106 104.23 -91.24 14.88
C ASP A 106 103.68 -90.58 13.59
N LEU A 107 103.89 -91.17 12.42
CA LEU A 107 103.24 -90.72 11.18
C LEU A 107 101.71 -90.84 11.25
N ARG A 108 101.17 -91.87 11.91
CA ARG A 108 99.72 -92.01 12.16
C ARG A 108 99.20 -90.87 13.05
N LYS A 109 99.93 -90.47 14.10
CA LYS A 109 99.59 -89.30 14.94
C LYS A 109 99.63 -88.01 14.13
N GLU A 110 100.66 -87.78 13.32
CA GLU A 110 100.78 -86.58 12.49
C GLU A 110 99.63 -86.49 11.46
N VAL A 111 99.31 -87.58 10.75
CA VAL A 111 98.16 -87.65 9.83
C VAL A 111 96.85 -87.39 10.57
N SER A 112 96.67 -87.95 11.77
CA SER A 112 95.47 -87.70 12.60
C SER A 112 95.36 -86.23 13.02
N GLN A 113 96.49 -85.61 13.39
CA GLN A 113 96.55 -84.19 13.75
C GLN A 113 96.29 -83.29 12.53
N LYS A 114 96.79 -83.65 11.34
CA LYS A 114 96.50 -82.94 10.09
C LYS A 114 95.04 -83.09 9.66
N GLN A 115 94.44 -84.25 9.82
CA GLN A 115 93.00 -84.46 9.60
C GLN A 115 92.13 -83.71 10.61
N LEU A 116 92.63 -83.42 11.82
CA LEU A 116 91.96 -82.53 12.77
C LEU A 116 92.11 -81.06 12.36
N GLN A 117 93.32 -80.64 11.95
CA GLN A 117 93.61 -79.29 11.47
C GLN A 117 92.77 -78.94 10.22
N VAL A 118 92.65 -79.87 9.26
CA VAL A 118 91.80 -79.67 8.08
C VAL A 118 90.33 -79.51 8.46
N ARG A 119 89.79 -80.34 9.36
CA ARG A 119 88.39 -80.20 9.81
C ARG A 119 88.13 -78.87 10.50
N SER A 120 89.00 -78.45 11.42
CA SER A 120 88.90 -77.12 12.05
C SER A 120 88.85 -76.01 10.98
N LEU A 121 89.75 -76.05 9.99
CA LEU A 121 89.78 -75.04 8.93
C LEU A 121 88.57 -75.11 7.98
N THR A 122 87.96 -76.28 7.79
CA THR A 122 86.69 -76.42 7.06
C THR A 122 85.53 -75.83 7.88
N GLU A 123 85.45 -76.13 9.17
CA GLU A 123 84.46 -75.58 10.11
C GLU A 123 84.60 -74.04 10.22
N ASP A 124 85.83 -73.51 10.24
CA ASP A 124 86.13 -72.07 10.20
C ASP A 124 85.69 -71.42 8.87
N VAL A 125 85.88 -72.10 7.73
CA VAL A 125 85.44 -71.61 6.41
C VAL A 125 83.91 -71.62 6.30
N GLU A 126 83.23 -72.69 6.72
CA GLU A 126 81.77 -72.77 6.75
C GLU A 126 81.16 -71.68 7.68
N ALA A 127 81.83 -71.38 8.80
CA ALA A 127 81.46 -70.27 9.68
C ALA A 127 81.64 -68.89 9.02
N HIS A 128 82.69 -68.71 8.21
CA HIS A 128 82.88 -67.47 7.44
C HIS A 128 81.90 -67.34 6.26
N GLU A 129 81.62 -68.40 5.51
CA GLU A 129 80.62 -68.39 4.43
C GLU A 129 79.22 -68.09 4.95
N THR A 130 78.82 -68.73 6.07
CA THR A 130 77.53 -68.45 6.72
C THR A 130 77.47 -67.08 7.41
N GLN A 131 78.60 -66.41 7.62
CA GLN A 131 78.64 -65.01 8.06
C GLN A 131 78.51 -64.04 6.89
N ILE A 132 79.23 -64.28 5.78
CA ILE A 132 79.13 -63.49 4.54
C ILE A 132 77.69 -63.48 4.00
N LEU A 133 76.99 -64.62 4.05
CA LEU A 133 75.59 -64.73 3.62
C LEU A 133 74.62 -63.88 4.49
N LYS A 134 74.93 -63.64 5.77
CA LYS A 134 74.14 -62.73 6.61
C LYS A 134 74.42 -61.28 6.25
N GLU A 135 75.70 -60.92 6.11
CA GLU A 135 76.14 -59.56 5.77
C GLU A 135 75.63 -59.14 4.37
N GLN A 136 75.55 -60.08 3.42
CA GLN A 136 74.89 -59.88 2.13
C GLN A 136 73.39 -59.61 2.29
N LYS A 137 72.67 -60.39 3.11
CA LYS A 137 71.23 -60.17 3.34
C LYS A 137 70.96 -58.85 4.08
N GLU A 138 71.77 -58.51 5.08
CA GLU A 138 71.68 -57.23 5.80
C GLU A 138 71.93 -56.04 4.86
N LEU A 139 72.79 -56.20 3.84
CA LEU A 139 72.99 -55.21 2.78
C LEU A 139 71.77 -55.10 1.84
N GLU A 140 71.14 -56.21 1.46
CA GLU A 140 69.89 -56.23 0.67
C GLU A 140 68.73 -55.55 1.43
N ASP A 141 68.49 -55.94 2.69
CA ASP A 141 67.50 -55.33 3.58
C ASP A 141 67.72 -53.80 3.69
N MET A 142 68.98 -53.35 3.79
CA MET A 142 69.33 -51.93 3.85
C MET A 142 69.17 -51.20 2.50
N MET A 143 69.33 -51.89 1.37
CA MET A 143 69.07 -51.32 0.04
C MET A 143 67.57 -51.07 -0.18
N GLU A 144 66.69 -52.00 0.21
CA GLU A 144 65.23 -51.78 0.14
C GLU A 144 64.80 -50.57 0.98
N ILE A 145 65.38 -50.40 2.18
CA ILE A 145 65.13 -49.23 3.04
C ILE A 145 65.55 -47.92 2.34
N ILE A 146 66.67 -47.92 1.61
CA ILE A 146 67.14 -46.74 0.85
C ILE A 146 66.16 -46.42 -0.30
N GLU A 147 65.73 -47.41 -1.09
CA GLU A 147 64.77 -47.18 -2.18
C GLU A 147 63.42 -46.64 -1.66
N LEU A 148 62.92 -47.18 -0.55
CA LEU A 148 61.72 -46.68 0.12
C LEU A 148 61.87 -45.22 0.58
N LYS A 149 63.05 -44.83 1.11
CA LYS A 149 63.31 -43.45 1.55
C LYS A 149 63.55 -42.48 0.39
N GLU A 150 64.11 -42.93 -0.73
CA GLU A 150 64.17 -42.15 -1.97
C GLU A 150 62.76 -41.93 -2.55
N ALA A 151 61.89 -42.96 -2.51
CA ALA A 151 60.50 -42.85 -2.94
C ALA A 151 59.65 -41.91 -2.05
N GLU A 152 59.85 -41.94 -0.72
CA GLU A 152 59.25 -40.97 0.22
C GLU A 152 59.71 -39.54 -0.10
N LYS A 153 61.03 -39.33 -0.23
CA LYS A 153 61.65 -38.04 -0.58
C LYS A 153 61.10 -37.48 -1.89
N ALA A 154 60.99 -38.31 -2.94
CA ALA A 154 60.41 -37.92 -4.22
C ALA A 154 58.95 -37.47 -4.09
N ARG A 155 58.12 -38.17 -3.29
CA ARG A 155 56.74 -37.76 -3.01
C ARG A 155 56.69 -36.42 -2.27
N LEU A 156 57.46 -36.28 -1.19
CA LEU A 156 57.50 -35.08 -0.35
C LEU A 156 57.90 -33.81 -1.13
N ILE A 157 58.83 -33.91 -2.09
CA ILE A 157 59.24 -32.79 -2.95
C ILE A 157 58.06 -32.22 -3.76
N THR A 158 57.05 -33.02 -4.12
CA THR A 158 55.90 -32.54 -4.91
C THR A 158 54.83 -31.80 -4.09
N ILE A 159 54.85 -31.90 -2.76
CA ILE A 159 53.79 -31.34 -1.90
C ILE A 159 53.88 -29.81 -1.79
N PRO A 160 55.04 -29.18 -1.52
CA PRO A 160 55.19 -27.71 -1.51
C PRO A 160 54.68 -27.05 -2.79
N ASP A 161 54.96 -27.68 -3.93
CA ASP A 161 54.58 -27.21 -5.26
C ASP A 161 53.06 -27.18 -5.49
N GLN A 162 52.34 -28.13 -4.90
CA GLN A 162 50.87 -28.18 -4.90
C GLN A 162 50.28 -27.15 -3.93
N VAL A 163 50.89 -27.00 -2.74
CA VAL A 163 50.50 -26.02 -1.72
C VAL A 163 50.68 -24.58 -2.23
N LEU A 164 51.79 -24.27 -2.92
CA LEU A 164 52.01 -22.97 -3.54
C LEU A 164 50.94 -22.64 -4.59
N LYS A 165 50.61 -23.59 -5.47
CA LYS A 165 49.55 -23.44 -6.48
C LYS A 165 48.15 -23.28 -5.85
N GLU A 166 47.87 -23.93 -4.71
CA GLU A 166 46.68 -23.65 -3.90
C GLU A 166 46.69 -22.23 -3.33
N ILE A 167 47.79 -21.79 -2.72
CA ILE A 167 47.95 -20.45 -2.12
C ILE A 167 47.75 -19.35 -3.17
N GLU A 168 48.40 -19.44 -4.33
CA GLU A 168 48.22 -18.48 -5.43
C GLU A 168 46.75 -18.36 -5.84
N ARG A 169 46.07 -19.49 -6.07
CA ARG A 169 44.63 -19.52 -6.41
C ARG A 169 43.76 -18.87 -5.34
N LYS A 170 44.13 -18.98 -4.05
CA LYS A 170 43.39 -18.37 -2.93
C LYS A 170 43.70 -16.87 -2.85
N CYS A 171 44.94 -16.45 -3.08
CA CYS A 171 45.34 -15.04 -3.16
C CYS A 171 44.65 -14.32 -4.32
N SER A 172 44.65 -14.86 -5.54
CA SER A 172 43.95 -14.24 -6.68
C SER A 172 42.44 -14.12 -6.43
N LYS A 173 41.82 -15.12 -5.79
CA LYS A 173 40.41 -15.05 -5.34
C LYS A 173 40.21 -13.94 -4.30
N ARG A 174 41.07 -13.85 -3.29
CA ARG A 174 41.06 -12.80 -2.26
C ARG A 174 41.16 -11.40 -2.87
N GLU A 175 42.08 -11.18 -3.80
CA GLU A 175 42.22 -9.89 -4.50
C GLU A 175 41.00 -9.54 -5.36
N SER A 176 40.42 -10.53 -6.05
CA SER A 176 39.18 -10.32 -6.82
C SER A 176 37.97 -9.97 -5.94
N ALA A 177 37.97 -10.42 -4.67
CA ALA A 177 36.98 -10.05 -3.68
C ALA A 177 37.27 -8.67 -3.06
N MET A 178 38.54 -8.36 -2.78
CA MET A 178 38.98 -7.07 -2.23
C MET A 178 38.63 -5.92 -3.20
N LYS A 179 38.92 -6.07 -4.49
CA LYS A 179 38.53 -5.10 -5.54
C LYS A 179 37.01 -4.90 -5.65
N LYS A 180 36.21 -5.93 -5.36
CA LYS A 180 34.74 -5.81 -5.30
C LYS A 180 34.25 -5.09 -4.04
N ILE A 181 34.93 -5.28 -2.91
CA ILE A 181 34.65 -4.56 -1.66
C ILE A 181 35.01 -3.07 -1.83
N GLU A 182 36.14 -2.76 -2.48
CA GLU A 182 36.55 -1.39 -2.80
C GLU A 182 35.51 -0.67 -3.68
N LEU A 183 35.02 -1.32 -4.75
CA LEU A 183 33.94 -0.79 -5.60
C LEU A 183 32.63 -0.58 -4.83
N LEU A 184 32.21 -1.56 -4.01
CA LEU A 184 31.01 -1.42 -3.19
C LEU A 184 31.16 -0.30 -2.14
N ASN A 185 32.36 -0.06 -1.62
CA ASN A 185 32.62 1.06 -0.71
C ASN A 185 32.55 2.41 -1.42
N THR A 186 32.98 2.52 -2.69
CA THR A 186 32.76 3.74 -3.49
C THR A 186 31.28 3.97 -3.78
N ASP A 187 30.53 2.93 -4.14
CA ASP A 187 29.08 3.01 -4.38
C ASP A 187 28.33 3.46 -3.10
N ILE A 188 28.69 2.89 -1.94
CA ILE A 188 28.13 3.28 -0.63
C ILE A 188 28.44 4.75 -0.32
N SER A 189 29.67 5.22 -0.57
CA SER A 189 30.07 6.60 -0.32
C SER A 189 29.30 7.60 -1.20
N GLU A 190 29.04 7.26 -2.47
CA GLU A 190 28.19 8.09 -3.34
C GLU A 190 26.73 8.09 -2.86
N MET A 191 26.17 6.92 -2.52
CA MET A 191 24.80 6.82 -1.98
C MET A 191 24.64 7.61 -0.67
N GLU A 192 25.64 7.59 0.23
CA GLU A 192 25.64 8.43 1.42
C GLU A 192 25.59 9.92 1.10
N LYS A 193 26.34 10.38 0.08
CA LYS A 193 26.31 11.76 -0.37
C LYS A 193 24.93 12.13 -0.92
N GLN A 194 24.36 11.30 -1.80
CA GLN A 194 23.02 11.50 -2.35
C GLN A 194 21.95 11.58 -1.23
N VAL A 195 22.05 10.72 -0.20
CA VAL A 195 21.16 10.75 0.98
C VAL A 195 21.33 12.03 1.80
N LYS A 196 22.56 12.55 1.98
CA LYS A 196 22.81 13.83 2.67
C LYS A 196 22.13 14.99 1.93
N GLU A 197 22.34 15.12 0.63
CA GLU A 197 21.70 16.18 -0.17
C GLU A 197 20.15 16.06 -0.18
N VAL A 198 19.61 14.85 -0.21
CA VAL A 198 18.14 14.62 -0.13
C VAL A 198 17.60 15.00 1.25
N ASN A 199 18.34 14.77 2.34
CA ASN A 199 17.95 15.19 3.68
C ASN A 199 17.97 16.72 3.82
N GLU A 200 18.96 17.41 3.24
CA GLU A 200 19.03 18.88 3.22
C GLU A 200 17.87 19.50 2.41
N ARG A 201 17.57 18.95 1.22
CA ARG A 201 16.41 19.34 0.41
C ARG A 201 15.09 19.13 1.17
N ASN A 202 14.94 17.99 1.85
CA ASN A 202 13.78 17.71 2.72
C ASN A 202 13.69 18.66 3.92
N HIS A 203 14.81 19.09 4.50
CA HIS A 203 14.82 20.06 5.58
C HIS A 203 14.35 21.43 5.09
N SER A 204 14.86 21.92 3.95
CA SER A 204 14.41 23.17 3.33
C SER A 204 12.91 23.15 2.99
N LEU A 205 12.40 22.05 2.43
CA LEU A 205 10.97 21.88 2.16
C LEU A 205 10.11 21.86 3.44
N ARG A 206 10.63 21.34 4.56
CA ARG A 206 9.93 21.38 5.86
C ARG A 206 9.88 22.79 6.46
N LEU A 207 10.91 23.62 6.23
CA LEU A 207 10.89 25.04 6.64
C LEU A 207 9.89 25.84 5.81
N LYS A 208 9.95 25.74 4.48
CA LYS A 208 8.98 26.39 3.57
C LYS A 208 7.53 25.97 3.84
N LYS A 209 7.29 24.72 4.26
CA LYS A 209 5.96 24.27 4.67
C LYS A 209 5.48 24.94 5.98
N LYS A 210 6.37 25.32 6.90
CA LYS A 210 6.00 26.10 8.09
C LYS A 210 5.65 27.54 7.71
N GLU A 211 6.53 28.18 6.95
CA GLU A 211 6.33 29.55 6.43
C GLU A 211 4.96 29.69 5.73
N LEU A 212 4.65 28.79 4.78
CA LEU A 212 3.35 28.75 4.09
C LEU A 212 2.15 28.40 4.99
N ASN A 213 2.37 27.64 6.08
CA ASN A 213 1.31 27.38 7.06
C ASN A 213 1.02 28.64 7.91
N GLU A 214 2.06 29.36 8.33
CA GLU A 214 1.96 30.58 9.13
C GLU A 214 1.30 31.72 8.32
N GLU A 215 1.64 31.86 7.03
CA GLU A 215 0.93 32.74 6.08
C GLU A 215 -0.56 32.36 5.95
N LEU A 216 -0.86 31.06 5.82
CA LEU A 216 -2.22 30.56 5.66
C LEU A 216 -3.08 30.73 6.93
N GLU A 217 -2.48 30.62 8.11
CA GLU A 217 -3.14 30.95 9.38
C GLU A 217 -3.40 32.45 9.52
N GLY A 218 -2.46 33.31 9.09
CA GLY A 218 -2.68 34.76 8.98
C GLY A 218 -3.84 35.13 8.05
N LEU A 219 -3.90 34.54 6.86
CA LEU A 219 -4.99 34.74 5.90
C LEU A 219 -6.35 34.26 6.46
N ARG A 220 -6.37 33.12 7.18
CA ARG A 220 -7.59 32.65 7.88
C ARG A 220 -8.07 33.66 8.92
N ALA A 221 -7.17 34.20 9.74
CA ALA A 221 -7.52 35.21 10.75
C ALA A 221 -8.11 36.48 10.12
N GLN A 222 -7.62 36.90 8.95
CA GLN A 222 -8.16 38.02 8.18
C GLN A 222 -9.54 37.72 7.58
N VAL A 223 -9.76 36.51 7.04
CA VAL A 223 -11.07 36.06 6.56
C VAL A 223 -12.08 36.00 7.71
N ASP A 224 -11.71 35.47 8.87
CA ASP A 224 -12.60 35.44 10.03
C ASP A 224 -12.91 36.84 10.58
N ALA A 225 -12.00 37.81 10.44
CA ALA A 225 -12.23 39.21 10.82
C ALA A 225 -13.24 39.89 9.89
N SER A 226 -13.02 39.84 8.57
CA SER A 226 -13.98 40.36 7.58
C SER A 226 -15.36 39.66 7.63
N GLN A 227 -15.41 38.37 7.96
CA GLN A 227 -16.68 37.69 8.25
C GLN A 227 -17.38 38.22 9.50
N ARG A 228 -16.65 38.63 10.54
CA ARG A 228 -17.22 39.25 11.74
C ARG A 228 -17.79 40.63 11.43
N GLU A 229 -17.08 41.45 10.65
CA GLU A 229 -17.54 42.76 10.17
C GLU A 229 -18.81 42.62 9.30
N CYS A 230 -18.82 41.71 8.32
CA CYS A 230 -20.02 41.43 7.50
C CYS A 230 -21.23 40.99 8.35
N ARG A 231 -21.02 40.20 9.41
CA ARG A 231 -22.10 39.81 10.34
C ARG A 231 -22.58 40.96 11.22
N GLN A 232 -21.73 41.95 11.50
CA GLN A 232 -22.13 43.18 12.20
C GLN A 232 -22.95 44.10 11.30
N LEU A 233 -22.45 44.40 10.09
CA LEU A 233 -23.14 45.24 9.10
C LEU A 233 -24.53 44.67 8.73
N LEU A 234 -24.68 43.34 8.68
CA LEU A 234 -25.98 42.69 8.46
C LEU A 234 -26.96 42.87 9.64
N LYS A 235 -26.48 42.98 10.88
CA LYS A 235 -27.32 43.29 12.05
C LYS A 235 -27.72 44.76 12.05
N GLU A 236 -26.78 45.66 11.78
CA GLU A 236 -27.06 47.10 11.66
C GLU A 236 -28.07 47.37 10.54
N GLN A 237 -27.91 46.74 9.37
CA GLN A 237 -28.91 46.82 8.30
C GLN A 237 -30.29 46.29 8.73
N GLN A 238 -30.36 45.29 9.60
CA GLN A 238 -31.64 44.76 10.09
C GLN A 238 -32.31 45.71 11.08
N VAL A 239 -31.55 46.31 12.01
CA VAL A 239 -32.07 47.35 12.92
C VAL A 239 -32.60 48.54 12.13
N ASN A 240 -31.85 49.05 11.15
CA ASN A 240 -32.27 50.19 10.33
C ASN A 240 -33.59 49.91 9.56
N ARG A 241 -33.86 48.65 9.16
CA ARG A 241 -35.15 48.27 8.53
C ARG A 241 -36.31 48.27 9.52
N GLU A 242 -36.05 47.95 10.78
CA GLU A 242 -37.05 47.96 11.84
C GLU A 242 -37.38 49.41 12.25
N GLU A 243 -36.37 50.29 12.29
CA GLU A 243 -36.55 51.76 12.41
C GLU A 243 -37.34 52.35 11.23
N ASP A 244 -36.97 52.03 9.97
CA ASP A 244 -37.70 52.45 8.77
C ASP A 244 -39.18 52.03 8.82
N ALA A 245 -39.46 50.81 9.30
CA ALA A 245 -40.81 50.30 9.48
C ALA A 245 -41.58 51.06 10.56
N GLU A 246 -40.94 51.43 11.68
CA GLU A 246 -41.55 52.27 12.72
C GLU A 246 -41.85 53.68 12.19
N PHE A 247 -40.90 54.32 11.50
CA PHE A 247 -41.11 55.64 10.88
C PHE A 247 -42.26 55.62 9.87
N MET A 248 -42.40 54.56 9.07
CA MET A 248 -43.53 54.37 8.16
C MET A 248 -44.87 54.21 8.90
N GLY A 249 -44.89 53.47 10.01
CA GLY A 249 -46.08 53.35 10.87
C GLY A 249 -46.48 54.68 11.52
N ASN A 250 -45.50 55.39 12.10
CA ASN A 250 -45.67 56.71 12.70
C ASN A 250 -46.16 57.74 11.66
N ARG A 251 -45.67 57.70 10.42
CA ARG A 251 -46.17 58.56 9.33
C ARG A 251 -47.63 58.26 8.99
N GLY A 252 -48.03 56.98 8.91
CA GLY A 252 -49.43 56.59 8.69
C GLY A 252 -50.37 57.10 9.79
N ILE A 253 -49.95 57.04 11.05
CA ILE A 253 -50.70 57.61 12.19
C ILE A 253 -50.86 59.14 12.06
N LEU A 254 -49.81 59.84 11.62
CA LEU A 254 -49.86 61.29 11.39
C LEU A 254 -50.73 61.67 10.18
N GLU A 255 -50.67 60.91 9.09
CA GLU A 255 -51.54 61.06 7.92
C GLU A 255 -53.03 60.90 8.29
N MET A 256 -53.36 59.90 9.12
CA MET A 256 -54.74 59.72 9.64
C MET A 256 -55.17 60.88 10.56
N LYS A 257 -54.31 61.33 11.47
CA LYS A 257 -54.59 62.49 12.34
C LYS A 257 -54.85 63.76 11.52
N LEU A 258 -54.07 64.00 10.47
CA LEU A 258 -54.25 65.12 9.56
C LEU A 258 -55.57 65.03 8.79
N GLN A 259 -55.94 63.85 8.28
CA GLN A 259 -57.23 63.65 7.60
C GLN A 259 -58.42 63.93 8.52
N ASN A 260 -58.38 63.48 9.78
CA ASN A 260 -59.42 63.79 10.77
C ASN A 260 -59.55 65.31 10.99
N ILE A 261 -58.44 66.01 11.24
CA ILE A 261 -58.42 67.48 11.41
C ILE A 261 -58.96 68.20 10.16
N MET A 262 -58.72 67.68 8.95
CA MET A 262 -59.29 68.23 7.71
C MET A 262 -60.80 68.00 7.60
N LEU A 263 -61.32 66.86 8.04
CA LEU A 263 -62.75 66.58 8.11
C LEU A 263 -63.45 67.47 9.16
N ASP A 264 -62.87 67.59 10.36
CA ASP A 264 -63.37 68.46 11.43
C ASP A 264 -63.42 69.92 10.97
N ARG A 265 -62.34 70.42 10.34
CA ARG A 265 -62.31 71.76 9.74
C ARG A 265 -63.40 71.95 8.69
N LYS A 266 -63.68 70.94 7.87
CA LYS A 266 -64.74 70.99 6.86
C LYS A 266 -66.11 71.09 7.52
N HIS A 267 -66.41 70.24 8.51
CA HIS A 267 -67.69 70.26 9.23
C HIS A 267 -67.89 71.56 10.02
N LEU A 268 -66.84 72.12 10.61
CA LEU A 268 -66.89 73.44 11.24
C LEU A 268 -67.21 74.56 10.23
N PHE A 269 -66.62 74.54 9.03
CA PHE A 269 -66.92 75.50 7.97
C PHE A 269 -68.35 75.34 7.42
N GLU A 270 -68.83 74.10 7.24
CA GLU A 270 -70.22 73.81 6.85
C GLU A 270 -71.21 74.31 7.91
N SER A 271 -70.93 74.08 9.19
CA SER A 271 -71.72 74.58 10.33
C SER A 271 -71.75 76.11 10.36
N GLN A 272 -70.60 76.79 10.23
CA GLN A 272 -70.52 78.25 10.14
C GLN A 272 -71.29 78.80 8.92
N SER A 273 -71.23 78.11 7.78
CA SER A 273 -71.99 78.47 6.56
C SER A 273 -73.50 78.36 6.76
N VAL A 274 -73.97 77.37 7.54
CA VAL A 274 -75.39 77.25 7.91
C VAL A 274 -75.79 78.34 8.91
N GLN A 275 -74.98 78.58 9.96
CA GLN A 275 -75.23 79.65 10.94
C GLN A 275 -75.26 81.05 10.29
N LEU A 276 -74.39 81.32 9.31
CA LEU A 276 -74.38 82.58 8.56
C LEU A 276 -75.64 82.73 7.68
N ARG A 277 -76.07 81.66 7.02
CA ARG A 277 -77.33 81.65 6.25
C ARG A 277 -78.54 81.92 7.14
N GLU A 278 -78.57 81.31 8.33
CA GLU A 278 -79.66 81.52 9.29
C GLU A 278 -79.63 82.93 9.90
N LYS A 279 -78.46 83.47 10.27
CA LYS A 279 -78.33 84.90 10.66
C LYS A 279 -78.80 85.85 9.55
N ASN A 280 -78.48 85.57 8.29
CA ASN A 280 -78.95 86.37 7.16
C ASN A 280 -80.47 86.27 6.97
N ARG A 281 -81.07 85.09 7.18
CA ARG A 281 -82.53 84.89 7.18
C ARG A 281 -83.20 85.70 8.30
N GLN A 282 -82.64 85.67 9.50
CA GLN A 282 -83.13 86.42 10.66
C GLN A 282 -82.98 87.94 10.45
N MET A 283 -81.87 88.39 9.88
CA MET A 283 -81.67 89.81 9.52
C MET A 283 -82.66 90.29 8.44
N GLN A 284 -82.98 89.45 7.45
CA GLN A 284 -84.03 89.77 6.47
C GLN A 284 -85.43 89.80 7.09
N ALA A 285 -85.71 88.93 8.07
CA ALA A 285 -86.97 88.97 8.82
C ALA A 285 -87.07 90.24 9.69
N LEU A 286 -85.98 90.62 10.38
CA LEU A 286 -85.88 91.86 11.14
C LEU A 286 -86.17 93.08 10.25
N LYS A 287 -85.49 93.20 9.11
CA LYS A 287 -85.70 94.33 8.17
C LYS A 287 -87.13 94.45 7.63
N ARG A 288 -87.85 93.33 7.49
CA ARG A 288 -89.29 93.35 7.14
C ARG A 288 -90.15 93.85 8.29
N MET A 289 -89.81 93.50 9.54
CA MET A 289 -90.51 93.99 10.73
C MET A 289 -90.18 95.46 11.03
N GLU A 290 -88.95 95.89 10.82
CA GLU A 290 -88.53 97.30 10.87
C GLU A 290 -89.32 98.13 9.84
N HIS A 291 -89.43 97.68 8.59
CA HIS A 291 -90.20 98.39 7.57
C HIS A 291 -91.71 98.37 7.83
N ALA A 292 -92.26 97.25 8.33
CA ALA A 292 -93.66 97.20 8.76
C ALA A 292 -93.93 98.16 9.93
N LEU A 293 -92.96 98.34 10.84
CA LEU A 293 -93.03 99.31 11.92
C LEU A 293 -92.96 100.75 11.40
N THR A 294 -92.08 101.07 10.44
CA THR A 294 -92.03 102.44 9.87
C THR A 294 -93.33 102.79 9.14
N MET A 295 -93.89 101.86 8.36
CA MET A 295 -95.20 102.07 7.73
C MET A 295 -96.32 102.26 8.76
N ALA A 296 -96.28 101.53 9.89
CA ALA A 296 -97.25 101.70 10.97
C ALA A 296 -97.09 103.04 11.71
N THR A 297 -95.87 103.55 11.89
CA THR A 297 -95.64 104.88 12.46
C THR A 297 -96.04 106.00 11.49
N GLU A 298 -95.75 105.87 10.19
CA GLU A 298 -96.20 106.82 9.16
C GLU A 298 -97.74 106.88 9.08
N GLN A 299 -98.42 105.73 9.17
CA GLN A 299 -99.88 105.67 9.23
C GLN A 299 -100.43 106.30 10.53
N LEU A 300 -99.75 106.11 11.66
CA LEU A 300 -100.13 106.73 12.93
C LEU A 300 -99.95 108.26 12.89
N GLU A 301 -98.82 108.76 12.37
CA GLU A 301 -98.55 110.19 12.18
C GLU A 301 -99.56 110.83 11.23
N HIS A 302 -99.89 110.17 10.11
CA HIS A 302 -100.93 110.63 9.19
C HIS A 302 -102.32 110.68 9.87
N THR A 303 -102.65 109.69 10.69
CA THR A 303 -103.90 109.67 11.48
C THR A 303 -103.92 110.80 12.53
N GLN A 304 -102.78 111.09 13.18
CA GLN A 304 -102.64 112.21 14.10
C GLN A 304 -102.73 113.57 13.40
N PHE A 305 -102.19 113.69 12.18
CA PHE A 305 -102.35 114.89 11.34
C PHE A 305 -103.83 115.14 11.03
N ILE A 306 -104.56 114.14 10.53
CA ILE A 306 -106.01 114.25 10.25
C ILE A 306 -106.80 114.62 11.53
N HIS A 307 -106.46 114.01 12.68
CA HIS A 307 -107.10 114.35 13.95
C HIS A 307 -106.85 115.82 14.37
N ASN A 308 -105.65 116.34 14.13
CA ASN A 308 -105.31 117.73 14.44
C ASN A 308 -105.94 118.72 13.43
N GLU A 309 -106.04 118.35 12.16
CA GLU A 309 -106.75 119.13 11.14
C GLU A 309 -108.26 119.22 11.45
N LEU A 310 -108.89 118.09 11.77
CA LEU A 310 -110.29 118.06 12.21
C LEU A 310 -110.52 118.86 13.50
N ARG A 311 -109.56 118.87 14.43
CA ARG A 311 -109.61 119.73 15.62
C ARG A 311 -109.53 121.21 15.23
N ALA A 312 -108.60 121.60 14.36
CA ALA A 312 -108.47 122.98 13.90
C ALA A 312 -109.73 123.46 13.14
N GLN A 313 -110.38 122.59 12.37
CA GLN A 313 -111.67 122.88 11.73
C GLN A 313 -112.82 123.04 12.75
N LEU A 314 -112.74 122.37 13.90
CA LEU A 314 -113.73 122.46 14.99
C LEU A 314 -113.55 123.72 15.84
N ASP A 315 -112.31 124.16 16.05
CA ASP A 315 -111.97 125.43 16.71
C ASP A 315 -112.27 126.67 15.83
N ALA A 316 -112.42 126.50 14.51
CA ALA A 316 -112.58 127.58 13.52
C ALA A 316 -114.04 128.05 13.27
N VAL A 317 -114.97 127.89 14.22
CA VAL A 317 -116.41 128.20 14.03
C VAL A 317 -116.92 129.33 14.94
N PRO A 318 -116.99 130.59 14.47
CA PRO A 318 -117.53 131.72 15.23
C PRO A 318 -119.07 131.81 15.19
N LYS A 319 -119.68 132.38 16.24
CA LYS A 319 -121.13 132.64 16.31
C LYS A 319 -121.51 134.06 15.85
N LYS A 320 -122.21 134.13 14.70
CA LYS A 320 -123.32 135.04 14.32
C LYS A 320 -123.21 136.60 14.37
N GLU A 321 -124.04 137.19 13.49
CA GLU A 321 -124.75 138.49 13.61
C GLU A 321 -124.13 139.84 13.11
N ALA A 322 -124.11 139.98 11.78
CA ALA A 322 -124.91 140.95 10.97
C ALA A 322 -124.73 142.49 11.06
N SER A 323 -124.35 143.10 9.90
CA SER A 323 -124.95 144.28 9.22
C SER A 323 -124.17 144.50 7.89
N ILE A 324 -124.74 144.66 6.68
CA ILE A 324 -125.81 145.52 6.12
C ILE A 324 -125.38 146.99 5.92
N GLN A 325 -124.75 147.29 4.76
CA GLN A 325 -125.17 148.35 3.80
C GLN A 325 -124.19 148.46 2.60
N GLN A 326 -124.73 148.87 1.43
CA GLN A 326 -124.06 149.00 0.11
C GLN A 326 -123.44 147.69 -0.47
N ARG A 327 -123.67 147.30 -1.74
CA ARG A 327 -124.23 148.03 -2.89
C ARG A 327 -125.28 147.19 -3.65
N MET A 328 -126.51 147.69 -3.73
CA MET A 328 -127.53 147.22 -4.69
C MET A 328 -127.47 148.06 -5.98
N GLU A 329 -126.28 148.22 -6.55
CA GLU A 329 -126.01 149.09 -7.69
C GLU A 329 -125.15 148.34 -8.71
N LEU A 330 -125.83 147.50 -9.52
CA LEU A 330 -125.52 147.08 -10.91
C LEU A 330 -126.42 145.88 -11.31
N GLN A 331 -127.74 146.09 -11.27
CA GLN A 331 -128.74 145.15 -11.83
C GLN A 331 -129.90 145.91 -12.51
N LYS A 332 -129.58 147.08 -13.07
CA LYS A 332 -130.37 147.88 -14.01
C LYS A 332 -129.40 148.35 -15.10
N GLU A 333 -129.89 148.52 -16.33
CA GLU A 333 -129.09 148.50 -17.58
C GLU A 333 -128.43 147.11 -17.78
N VAL A 334 -129.18 146.02 -18.05
CA VAL A 334 -130.46 145.85 -18.79
C VAL A 334 -130.34 146.15 -20.29
N ASP A 335 -130.33 145.07 -21.08
CA ASP A 335 -131.10 144.88 -22.33
C ASP A 335 -131.18 146.04 -23.34
N ALA A 336 -130.06 146.74 -23.58
CA ALA A 336 -129.99 147.87 -24.52
C ALA A 336 -129.45 147.52 -25.94
N LEU A 337 -129.13 146.25 -26.23
CA LEU A 337 -128.64 145.81 -27.56
C LEU A 337 -129.37 144.57 -28.09
N LYS A 338 -130.67 144.72 -28.35
CA LYS A 338 -131.42 143.84 -29.26
C LYS A 338 -132.18 144.68 -30.30
N VAL A 339 -131.99 144.32 -31.57
CA VAL A 339 -132.79 144.71 -32.75
C VAL A 339 -132.79 146.21 -33.11
N ALA A 340 -131.85 146.59 -33.99
CA ALA A 340 -132.04 147.68 -34.94
C ALA A 340 -131.10 147.55 -36.17
N PHE A 341 -131.38 146.59 -37.06
CA PHE A 341 -131.44 146.84 -38.53
C PHE A 341 -131.87 145.56 -39.28
N GLU A 342 -132.99 145.62 -39.99
CA GLU A 342 -133.37 144.62 -41.00
C GLU A 342 -133.89 145.36 -42.24
N LYS A 343 -133.33 145.02 -43.42
CA LYS A 343 -133.76 145.41 -44.77
C LYS A 343 -133.89 146.91 -45.10
N GLN A 344 -133.19 147.31 -46.17
CA GLN A 344 -133.92 147.88 -47.32
C GLN A 344 -133.28 147.43 -48.65
N LEU A 345 -134.11 147.36 -49.70
CA LEU A 345 -133.73 147.02 -51.08
C LEU A 345 -133.56 148.28 -51.92
N SER A 346 -132.56 148.33 -52.82
CA SER A 346 -132.72 148.77 -54.23
C SER A 346 -131.41 148.69 -55.05
N VAL A 347 -131.45 147.93 -56.16
CA VAL A 347 -131.28 148.41 -57.56
C VAL A 347 -130.65 149.82 -57.69
N SER A 348 -129.57 150.12 -58.44
CA SER A 348 -128.65 149.39 -59.36
C SER A 348 -127.47 150.37 -59.73
N GLU A 349 -126.46 150.12 -60.59
CA GLU A 349 -126.02 148.95 -61.39
C GLU A 349 -124.62 148.47 -60.89
N GLU A 350 -123.48 148.30 -61.60
CA GLU A 350 -123.04 148.27 -63.02
C GLU A 350 -122.39 146.89 -63.33
N GLU A 351 -122.34 146.48 -64.61
CA GLU A 351 -121.61 145.27 -65.02
C GLU A 351 -120.16 145.56 -65.44
N SER A 352 -119.17 145.17 -64.62
CA SER A 352 -117.76 145.20 -65.06
C SER A 352 -116.79 144.20 -64.38
N GLN A 353 -116.97 143.86 -63.10
CA GLN A 353 -115.89 143.20 -62.31
C GLN A 353 -115.98 141.67 -62.13
N LYS A 354 -117.08 140.99 -62.49
CA LYS A 354 -117.28 139.56 -62.19
C LYS A 354 -116.30 138.60 -62.91
N MET A 355 -115.60 139.05 -63.95
CA MET A 355 -114.71 138.22 -64.77
C MET A 355 -113.40 137.80 -64.06
N GLN A 356 -112.87 138.63 -63.14
CA GLN A 356 -111.55 138.38 -62.54
C GLN A 356 -111.58 137.36 -61.39
N GLN A 357 -112.68 137.28 -60.64
CA GLN A 357 -112.74 136.45 -59.41
C GLN A 357 -112.70 134.94 -59.69
N TYR A 358 -113.21 134.49 -60.85
CA TYR A 358 -113.21 133.07 -61.22
C TYR A 358 -111.81 132.48 -61.46
N GLY A 359 -110.83 133.30 -61.87
CA GLY A 359 -109.46 132.86 -62.12
C GLY A 359 -108.72 132.45 -60.85
N MET A 360 -108.81 133.27 -59.79
CA MET A 360 -108.19 132.99 -58.48
C MET A 360 -108.68 131.67 -57.87
N ILE A 361 -109.98 131.40 -57.94
CA ILE A 361 -110.59 130.19 -57.36
C ILE A 361 -110.07 128.91 -58.05
N GLN A 362 -109.88 128.94 -59.37
CA GLN A 362 -109.25 127.79 -60.07
C GLN A 362 -107.77 127.61 -59.72
N GLY A 363 -107.03 128.68 -59.42
CA GLY A 363 -105.63 128.59 -58.97
C GLY A 363 -105.53 127.81 -57.65
N LEU A 364 -106.26 128.28 -56.62
CA LEU A 364 -106.29 127.68 -55.29
C LEU A 364 -106.77 126.21 -55.31
N LEU A 365 -107.71 125.86 -56.20
CA LEU A 365 -108.15 124.48 -56.39
C LEU A 365 -107.06 123.56 -56.97
N ARG A 366 -106.17 124.08 -57.84
CA ARG A 366 -105.04 123.30 -58.38
C ARG A 366 -103.97 123.08 -57.31
N GLU A 367 -103.61 124.12 -56.56
CA GLU A 367 -102.68 124.02 -55.42
C GLU A 367 -103.19 123.06 -54.34
N SER A 368 -104.49 123.11 -54.02
CA SER A 368 -105.16 122.18 -53.10
C SER A 368 -105.18 120.73 -53.59
N ASN A 369 -105.07 120.49 -54.90
CA ASN A 369 -104.90 119.14 -55.45
C ASN A 369 -103.45 118.67 -55.32
N CYS A 370 -102.48 119.47 -55.74
CA CYS A 370 -101.05 119.15 -55.63
C CYS A 370 -100.65 118.84 -54.17
N LEU A 371 -101.06 119.68 -53.22
CA LEU A 371 -100.80 119.45 -51.79
C LEU A 371 -101.46 118.15 -51.25
N ARG A 372 -102.59 117.72 -51.83
CA ARG A 372 -103.22 116.44 -51.46
C ARG A 372 -102.49 115.24 -52.05
N GLU A 373 -101.93 115.37 -53.26
CA GLU A 373 -101.09 114.35 -53.89
C GLU A 373 -99.75 114.20 -53.15
N GLU A 374 -99.11 115.31 -52.77
CA GLU A 374 -97.91 115.32 -51.92
C GLU A 374 -98.19 114.67 -50.55
N LEU A 375 -99.27 115.03 -49.87
CA LEU A 375 -99.68 114.40 -48.61
C LEU A 375 -100.00 112.90 -48.77
N HIS A 376 -100.53 112.47 -49.92
CA HIS A 376 -100.74 111.06 -50.21
C HIS A 376 -99.41 110.32 -50.39
N ASN A 377 -98.50 110.86 -51.20
CA ASN A 377 -97.17 110.30 -51.45
C ASN A 377 -96.34 110.20 -50.14
N LEU A 378 -96.38 111.22 -49.29
CA LEU A 378 -95.74 111.20 -47.96
C LEU A 378 -96.34 110.14 -47.03
N ARG A 379 -97.67 109.92 -47.06
CA ARG A 379 -98.31 108.83 -46.30
C ARG A 379 -97.88 107.45 -46.81
N CYS A 380 -97.80 107.24 -48.13
CA CYS A 380 -97.34 105.98 -48.71
C CYS A 380 -95.86 105.71 -48.40
N LEU A 381 -94.98 106.71 -48.54
CA LEU A 381 -93.58 106.60 -48.13
C LEU A 381 -93.45 106.30 -46.62
N THR A 382 -94.27 106.93 -45.78
CA THR A 382 -94.31 106.64 -44.34
C THR A 382 -94.72 105.19 -44.07
N ARG A 383 -95.75 104.67 -44.76
CA ARG A 383 -96.18 103.27 -44.60
C ARG A 383 -95.09 102.30 -45.02
N ILE A 384 -94.48 102.49 -46.19
CA ILE A 384 -93.35 101.68 -46.69
C ILE A 384 -92.18 101.70 -45.69
N LYS A 385 -91.85 102.86 -45.09
CA LYS A 385 -90.80 102.94 -44.07
C LYS A 385 -91.15 102.31 -42.72
N VAL A 386 -92.43 102.17 -42.39
CA VAL A 386 -92.87 101.35 -41.24
C VAL A 386 -92.79 99.86 -41.57
N GLU A 387 -93.23 99.45 -42.76
CA GLU A 387 -93.16 98.07 -43.27
C GLU A 387 -91.69 97.59 -43.37
N GLU A 388 -90.77 98.40 -43.94
CA GLU A 388 -89.33 98.13 -43.98
C GLU A 388 -88.71 97.96 -42.59
N ARG A 389 -89.11 98.80 -41.61
CA ARG A 389 -88.63 98.70 -40.22
C ARG A 389 -89.13 97.42 -39.56
N GLY A 390 -90.40 97.08 -39.79
CA GLY A 390 -91.01 95.82 -39.34
C GLY A 390 -90.26 94.61 -39.89
N GLN A 391 -90.03 94.55 -41.21
CA GLN A 391 -89.30 93.45 -41.84
C GLN A 391 -87.86 93.33 -41.29
N LYS A 392 -87.11 94.44 -41.23
CA LYS A 392 -85.74 94.45 -40.70
C LYS A 392 -85.67 94.00 -39.23
N HIS A 393 -86.68 94.33 -38.42
CA HIS A 393 -86.75 93.85 -37.03
C HIS A 393 -87.02 92.34 -36.95
N HIS A 394 -87.86 91.77 -37.82
CA HIS A 394 -88.07 90.32 -37.91
C HIS A 394 -86.85 89.57 -38.48
N GLU A 395 -86.08 90.20 -39.37
CA GLU A 395 -84.80 89.66 -39.86
C GLU A 395 -83.73 89.68 -38.77
N LEU A 396 -83.63 90.77 -38.01
CA LEU A 396 -82.75 90.87 -36.84
C LEU A 396 -83.11 89.81 -35.79
N LEU A 397 -84.38 89.70 -35.38
CA LEU A 397 -84.83 88.70 -34.39
C LEU A 397 -84.51 87.26 -34.82
N ARG A 398 -84.67 86.92 -36.11
CA ARG A 398 -84.29 85.60 -36.63
C ARG A 398 -82.79 85.38 -36.60
N ALA A 399 -81.98 86.39 -36.92
CA ALA A 399 -80.52 86.32 -36.81
C ALA A 399 -80.05 86.20 -35.34
N GLU A 400 -80.70 86.90 -34.41
CA GLU A 400 -80.44 86.81 -32.97
C GLU A 400 -80.78 85.42 -32.42
N GLN A 401 -81.93 84.85 -32.79
CA GLN A 401 -82.33 83.48 -32.42
C GLN A 401 -81.35 82.43 -32.97
N LEU A 402 -80.96 82.52 -34.25
CA LEU A 402 -79.97 81.62 -34.85
C LEU A 402 -78.60 81.75 -34.16
N ASN A 403 -78.16 82.97 -33.83
CA ASN A 403 -76.92 83.18 -33.08
C ASN A 403 -77.02 82.58 -31.66
N GLN A 404 -78.15 82.72 -30.97
CA GLN A 404 -78.34 82.08 -29.65
C GLN A 404 -78.30 80.55 -29.72
N GLN A 405 -78.85 79.94 -30.78
CA GLN A 405 -78.78 78.50 -31.03
C GLN A 405 -77.33 78.05 -31.31
N ILE A 406 -76.61 78.73 -32.21
CA ILE A 406 -75.19 78.45 -32.51
C ILE A 406 -74.32 78.60 -31.25
N GLN A 407 -74.58 79.62 -30.42
CA GLN A 407 -73.92 79.81 -29.12
C GLN A 407 -74.24 78.70 -28.11
N HIS A 408 -75.39 78.03 -28.22
CA HIS A 408 -75.71 76.84 -27.42
C HIS A 408 -74.92 75.63 -27.90
N GLU A 409 -74.98 75.32 -29.20
CA GLU A 409 -74.26 74.21 -29.81
C GLU A 409 -72.75 74.29 -29.58
N LEU A 410 -72.15 75.49 -29.69
CA LEU A 410 -70.73 75.70 -29.41
C LEU A 410 -70.38 75.32 -27.96
N ARG A 411 -71.18 75.76 -26.98
CA ARG A 411 -70.97 75.41 -25.56
C ARG A 411 -71.10 73.90 -25.31
N GLU A 412 -72.03 73.21 -25.97
CA GLU A 412 -72.10 71.75 -25.92
C GLU A 412 -70.84 71.11 -26.50
N LYS A 413 -70.35 71.59 -27.65
CA LYS A 413 -69.17 70.99 -28.30
C LYS A 413 -67.92 71.25 -27.46
N ASP A 414 -67.80 72.40 -26.82
CA ASP A 414 -66.74 72.70 -25.84
C ASP A 414 -66.79 71.77 -24.63
N LEU A 415 -67.97 71.45 -24.08
CA LEU A 415 -68.13 70.46 -23.02
C LEU A 415 -67.71 69.06 -23.48
N ILE A 416 -68.11 68.65 -24.69
CA ILE A 416 -67.72 67.36 -25.29
C ILE A 416 -66.20 67.30 -25.51
N ILE A 417 -65.58 68.37 -26.01
CA ILE A 417 -64.13 68.48 -26.21
C ILE A 417 -63.39 68.43 -24.88
N MET A 418 -63.87 69.13 -23.85
CA MET A 418 -63.33 69.07 -22.49
C MET A 418 -63.33 67.63 -21.95
N ASP A 419 -64.42 66.88 -22.11
CA ASP A 419 -64.51 65.51 -21.59
C ASP A 419 -63.68 64.50 -22.41
N HIS A 420 -63.57 64.69 -23.73
CA HIS A 420 -62.59 63.95 -24.55
C HIS A 420 -61.15 64.25 -24.14
N ASN A 421 -60.82 65.49 -23.78
CA ASN A 421 -59.50 65.87 -23.27
C ASN A 421 -59.22 65.26 -21.88
N LYS A 422 -60.20 65.21 -20.97
CA LYS A 422 -60.09 64.48 -19.69
C LYS A 422 -59.84 62.99 -19.91
N LEU A 423 -60.56 62.37 -20.86
CA LEU A 423 -60.40 60.96 -21.21
C LEU A 423 -59.02 60.69 -21.82
N ASN A 424 -58.56 61.52 -22.76
CA ASN A 424 -57.24 61.44 -23.38
C ASN A 424 -56.12 61.55 -22.32
N ALA A 425 -56.21 62.51 -21.40
CA ALA A 425 -55.26 62.65 -20.29
C ALA A 425 -55.24 61.42 -19.36
N MET A 426 -56.39 60.78 -19.09
CA MET A 426 -56.43 59.51 -18.35
C MET A 426 -55.81 58.35 -19.14
N LEU A 427 -56.07 58.25 -20.45
CA LEU A 427 -55.49 57.23 -21.32
C LEU A 427 -53.97 57.38 -21.43
N GLN A 428 -53.45 58.59 -21.61
CA GLN A 428 -52.01 58.87 -21.64
C GLN A 428 -51.33 58.49 -20.32
N ARG A 429 -51.92 58.84 -19.16
CA ARG A 429 -51.42 58.41 -17.84
C ARG A 429 -51.37 56.89 -17.72
N ARG A 430 -52.39 56.18 -18.23
CA ARG A 430 -52.46 54.72 -18.21
C ARG A 430 -51.47 54.06 -19.18
N VAL A 431 -51.25 54.63 -20.36
CA VAL A 431 -50.20 54.20 -21.30
C VAL A 431 -48.82 54.36 -20.65
N LEU A 432 -48.54 55.50 -20.02
CA LEU A 432 -47.29 55.73 -19.30
C LEU A 432 -47.08 54.73 -18.13
N GLN A 433 -48.14 54.36 -17.41
CA GLN A 433 -48.10 53.29 -16.41
C GLN A 433 -47.77 51.92 -17.03
N TYR A 434 -48.39 51.55 -18.15
CA TYR A 434 -48.05 50.32 -18.85
C TYR A 434 -46.62 50.33 -19.39
N CYS A 435 -46.14 51.42 -19.98
CA CYS A 435 -44.74 51.54 -20.41
C CYS A 435 -43.75 51.34 -19.25
N LYS A 436 -44.04 51.89 -18.06
CA LYS A 436 -43.22 51.65 -16.86
C LYS A 436 -43.22 50.18 -16.44
N LEU A 437 -44.38 49.51 -16.44
CA LEU A 437 -44.48 48.08 -16.14
C LEU A 437 -43.73 47.21 -17.16
N CYS A 438 -43.87 47.51 -18.46
CA CYS A 438 -43.11 46.83 -19.52
C CYS A 438 -41.60 47.00 -19.33
N ASN A 439 -41.13 48.22 -19.02
CA ASN A 439 -39.72 48.47 -18.76
C ASN A 439 -39.21 47.66 -17.55
N MET A 440 -39.96 47.63 -16.44
CA MET A 440 -39.63 46.79 -15.27
C MET A 440 -39.54 45.30 -15.65
N ILE A 441 -40.50 44.78 -16.41
CA ILE A 441 -40.48 43.39 -16.91
C ILE A 441 -39.26 43.13 -17.80
N THR A 442 -38.82 44.09 -18.62
CA THR A 442 -37.60 43.93 -19.42
C THR A 442 -36.32 43.94 -18.57
N GLU A 443 -36.26 44.70 -17.47
CA GLU A 443 -35.12 44.66 -16.55
C GLU A 443 -35.08 43.37 -15.71
N GLU A 444 -36.22 42.86 -15.25
CA GLU A 444 -36.28 41.53 -14.64
C GLU A 444 -35.86 40.44 -15.65
N LYS A 445 -36.33 40.51 -16.90
CA LYS A 445 -35.88 39.61 -17.97
C LYS A 445 -34.36 39.68 -18.19
N LYS A 446 -33.75 40.88 -18.16
CA LYS A 446 -32.29 41.06 -18.23
C LYS A 446 -31.58 40.45 -17.01
N LYS A 447 -32.13 40.55 -15.81
CA LYS A 447 -31.59 39.87 -14.61
C LYS A 447 -31.64 38.35 -14.76
N TYR A 448 -32.77 37.78 -15.18
CA TYR A 448 -32.89 36.33 -15.41
C TYR A 448 -31.96 35.82 -16.53
N VAL A 449 -31.75 36.59 -17.60
CA VAL A 449 -30.77 36.24 -18.64
C VAL A 449 -29.34 36.24 -18.09
N ARG A 450 -28.96 37.25 -17.28
CA ARG A 450 -27.64 37.27 -16.61
C ARG A 450 -27.47 36.09 -15.64
N LEU A 451 -28.48 35.78 -14.83
CA LEU A 451 -28.46 34.63 -13.92
C LEU A 451 -28.33 33.30 -14.68
N LYS A 452 -29.07 33.14 -15.80
CA LYS A 452 -28.94 31.96 -16.67
C LYS A 452 -27.54 31.85 -17.27
N GLN A 453 -26.95 32.96 -17.71
CA GLN A 453 -25.59 32.98 -18.26
C GLN A 453 -24.55 32.58 -17.21
N ILE A 454 -24.59 33.18 -16.02
CA ILE A 454 -23.70 32.84 -14.90
C ILE A 454 -23.85 31.37 -14.53
N ALA A 455 -25.08 30.87 -14.35
CA ALA A 455 -25.32 29.47 -14.04
C ALA A 455 -24.79 28.53 -15.14
N SER A 456 -24.90 28.90 -16.41
CA SER A 456 -24.35 28.13 -17.53
C SER A 456 -22.82 28.10 -17.50
N GLN A 457 -22.18 29.23 -17.19
CA GLN A 457 -20.71 29.33 -17.03
C GLN A 457 -20.22 28.46 -15.86
N THR A 458 -20.85 28.57 -14.69
CA THR A 458 -20.53 27.73 -13.52
C THR A 458 -20.77 26.25 -13.79
N ILE A 459 -21.80 25.87 -14.55
CA ILE A 459 -21.98 24.47 -15.01
C ILE A 459 -20.81 24.02 -15.88
N THR A 460 -20.35 24.84 -16.84
CA THR A 460 -19.19 24.47 -17.68
C THR A 460 -17.88 24.40 -16.89
N GLU A 461 -17.67 25.31 -15.93
CA GLU A 461 -16.50 25.30 -15.04
C GLU A 461 -16.47 24.05 -14.14
N LEU A 462 -17.59 23.72 -13.52
CA LEU A 462 -17.73 22.49 -12.70
C LEU A 462 -17.59 21.23 -13.56
N THR A 463 -18.11 21.23 -14.80
CA THR A 463 -17.95 20.10 -15.72
C THR A 463 -16.49 19.86 -16.08
N GLU A 464 -15.70 20.93 -16.29
CA GLU A 464 -14.27 20.79 -16.57
C GLU A 464 -13.48 20.37 -15.32
N GLN A 465 -13.83 20.87 -14.14
CA GLN A 465 -13.26 20.40 -12.87
C GLN A 465 -13.52 18.90 -12.64
N VAL A 466 -14.71 18.40 -12.98
CA VAL A 466 -15.02 16.96 -12.92
C VAL A 466 -14.11 16.16 -13.85
N LYS A 467 -13.92 16.58 -15.12
CA LYS A 467 -12.98 15.90 -16.04
C LYS A 467 -11.54 15.89 -15.52
N VAL A 468 -11.08 16.99 -14.93
CA VAL A 468 -9.72 17.08 -14.34
C VAL A 468 -9.58 16.08 -13.18
N LEU A 469 -10.60 15.96 -12.32
CA LEU A 469 -10.62 14.96 -11.24
C LEU A 469 -10.73 13.53 -11.79
N GLU A 470 -11.52 13.28 -12.83
CA GLU A 470 -11.59 11.97 -13.50
C GLU A 470 -10.21 11.56 -14.06
N ASN A 471 -9.54 12.46 -14.78
CA ASN A 471 -8.18 12.28 -15.27
C ASN A 471 -7.18 12.02 -14.14
N GLU A 472 -7.25 12.75 -13.02
CA GLU A 472 -6.42 12.49 -11.86
C GLU A 472 -6.69 11.10 -11.27
N THR A 473 -7.96 10.68 -11.13
CA THR A 473 -8.27 9.33 -10.63
C THR A 473 -7.75 8.22 -11.55
N GLU A 474 -7.71 8.43 -12.88
CA GLU A 474 -7.17 7.44 -13.82
C GLU A 474 -5.63 7.38 -13.79
N ILE A 475 -4.97 8.52 -13.59
CA ILE A 475 -3.53 8.57 -13.30
C ILE A 475 -3.24 7.81 -11.99
N GLN A 476 -4.00 8.05 -10.92
CA GLN A 476 -3.84 7.36 -9.64
C GLN A 476 -4.11 5.84 -9.75
N ARG A 477 -5.15 5.42 -10.48
CA ARG A 477 -5.42 4.00 -10.81
C ARG A 477 -4.23 3.37 -11.53
N THR A 478 -3.69 4.04 -12.54
CA THR A 478 -2.52 3.58 -13.31
C THR A 478 -1.28 3.45 -12.42
N ILE A 479 -1.04 4.39 -11.51
CA ILE A 479 0.05 4.32 -10.52
C ILE A 479 -0.15 3.12 -9.59
N VAL A 480 -1.35 2.91 -9.04
CA VAL A 480 -1.67 1.78 -8.16
C VAL A 480 -1.45 0.45 -8.87
N ILE A 481 -1.94 0.28 -10.10
CA ILE A 481 -1.74 -0.94 -10.91
C ILE A 481 -0.24 -1.22 -11.14
N ASN A 482 0.55 -0.20 -11.45
CA ASN A 482 1.99 -0.36 -11.66
C ASN A 482 2.76 -0.65 -10.36
N LYS A 483 2.31 -0.13 -9.21
CA LYS A 483 2.86 -0.47 -7.89
C LYS A 483 2.49 -1.90 -7.48
N ASP A 484 1.26 -2.36 -7.72
CA ASP A 484 0.86 -3.74 -7.42
C ASP A 484 1.57 -4.77 -8.32
N ARG A 485 1.75 -4.47 -9.61
CA ARG A 485 2.66 -5.23 -10.50
C ARG A 485 4.09 -5.31 -9.97
N SER A 486 4.60 -4.23 -9.37
CA SER A 486 5.93 -4.21 -8.75
C SER A 486 5.99 -5.08 -7.48
N VAL A 487 4.94 -5.01 -6.63
CA VAL A 487 4.82 -5.80 -5.40
C VAL A 487 4.66 -7.30 -5.72
N THR A 488 3.86 -7.66 -6.71
CA THR A 488 3.68 -9.07 -7.14
C THR A 488 4.97 -9.65 -7.72
N MET A 489 5.70 -8.92 -8.56
CA MET A 489 7.05 -9.33 -9.00
C MET A 489 8.04 -9.48 -7.83
N ALA A 490 8.00 -8.59 -6.83
CA ALA A 490 8.85 -8.71 -5.64
C ALA A 490 8.48 -9.95 -4.81
N ARG A 491 7.18 -10.25 -4.62
CA ARG A 491 6.69 -11.46 -3.95
C ARG A 491 7.13 -12.74 -4.67
N MET A 492 7.10 -12.76 -6.01
CA MET A 492 7.62 -13.88 -6.80
C MET A 492 9.13 -14.09 -6.54
N LYS A 493 9.95 -13.04 -6.66
CA LYS A 493 11.40 -13.11 -6.37
C LYS A 493 11.70 -13.58 -4.95
N ILE A 494 10.91 -13.18 -3.96
CA ILE A 494 11.03 -13.66 -2.57
C ILE A 494 10.63 -15.14 -2.44
N SER A 495 9.57 -15.57 -3.13
CA SER A 495 9.15 -16.98 -3.19
C SER A 495 10.25 -17.87 -3.79
N ASP A 496 10.83 -17.46 -4.91
CA ASP A 496 11.91 -18.22 -5.57
C ASP A 496 13.21 -18.20 -4.77
N SER A 497 13.54 -17.08 -4.12
CA SER A 497 14.63 -17.00 -3.14
C SER A 497 14.41 -17.95 -1.95
N SER A 498 13.17 -18.12 -1.47
CA SER A 498 12.87 -19.13 -0.45
C SER A 498 13.11 -20.54 -1.00
N LYS A 499 12.52 -20.91 -2.14
CA LYS A 499 12.72 -22.23 -2.77
C LYS A 499 14.20 -22.59 -2.94
N ILE A 500 15.05 -21.61 -3.28
CA ILE A 500 16.51 -21.79 -3.38
C ILE A 500 17.14 -21.98 -1.98
N ARG A 501 16.78 -21.15 -1.00
CA ARG A 501 17.25 -21.27 0.39
C ARG A 501 16.84 -22.61 1.03
N ASP A 502 15.63 -23.07 0.76
CA ASP A 502 15.06 -24.30 1.31
C ASP A 502 15.74 -25.53 0.67
N LYS A 503 16.09 -25.48 -0.63
CA LYS A 503 16.99 -26.47 -1.26
C LYS A 503 18.37 -26.48 -0.61
N LEU A 504 19.04 -25.33 -0.54
CA LEU A 504 20.36 -25.19 0.08
C LEU A 504 20.36 -25.68 1.53
N ARG A 505 19.29 -25.44 2.29
CA ARG A 505 19.14 -25.94 3.66
C ARG A 505 19.05 -27.47 3.71
N ASN A 506 18.27 -28.09 2.82
CA ASN A 506 18.18 -29.54 2.72
C ASN A 506 19.51 -30.17 2.29
N ASP A 507 20.27 -29.52 1.42
CA ASP A 507 21.59 -30.01 0.99
C ASP A 507 22.65 -29.82 2.08
N ILE A 508 22.58 -28.76 2.88
CA ILE A 508 23.38 -28.60 4.12
C ILE A 508 23.03 -29.69 5.15
N SER A 509 21.74 -30.02 5.34
CA SER A 509 21.35 -31.12 6.24
C SER A 509 21.97 -32.45 5.85
N LYS A 510 21.95 -32.83 4.56
CA LYS A 510 22.65 -34.05 4.08
C LYS A 510 24.16 -34.00 4.29
N LEU A 511 24.78 -32.83 4.12
CA LEU A 511 26.22 -32.67 4.36
C LEU A 511 26.55 -32.86 5.85
N LEU A 512 25.72 -32.37 6.76
CA LEU A 512 25.86 -32.61 8.21
C LEU A 512 25.66 -34.09 8.56
N GLU A 513 24.67 -34.76 7.97
CA GLU A 513 24.47 -36.21 8.10
C GLU A 513 25.71 -37.00 7.62
N HIS A 514 26.32 -36.59 6.50
CA HIS A 514 27.57 -37.18 6.02
C HIS A 514 28.78 -36.86 6.91
N GLU A 515 28.86 -35.66 7.47
CA GLU A 515 29.94 -35.22 8.38
C GLU A 515 29.87 -35.95 9.73
N GLU A 516 28.67 -36.18 10.26
CA GLU A 516 28.41 -37.02 11.44
C GLU A 516 28.78 -38.50 11.16
N VAL A 517 28.43 -39.03 9.99
CA VAL A 517 28.86 -40.38 9.58
C VAL A 517 30.38 -40.48 9.45
N LEU A 518 31.06 -39.47 8.88
CA LEU A 518 32.52 -39.42 8.79
C LEU A 518 33.18 -39.34 10.18
N PHE A 519 32.63 -38.54 11.11
CA PHE A 519 33.10 -38.49 12.50
C PHE A 519 33.04 -39.88 13.16
N ASN A 520 31.91 -40.60 12.99
CA ASN A 520 31.74 -41.98 13.46
C ASN A 520 32.73 -42.98 12.81
N TYR A 521 33.28 -42.69 11.62
CA TYR A 521 34.36 -43.49 11.03
C TYR A 521 35.73 -43.12 11.60
N PHE A 522 36.04 -41.82 11.78
CA PHE A 522 37.29 -41.38 12.41
C PHE A 522 37.43 -41.90 13.85
N GLU A 523 36.36 -41.87 14.64
CA GLU A 523 36.38 -42.43 16.00
C GLU A 523 36.69 -43.94 16.01
N LYS A 524 36.14 -44.70 15.05
CA LYS A 524 36.46 -46.13 14.87
C LYS A 524 37.91 -46.38 14.44
N VAL A 525 38.46 -45.53 13.56
CA VAL A 525 39.88 -45.61 13.16
C VAL A 525 40.78 -45.32 14.36
N ASN A 526 40.50 -44.26 15.13
CA ASN A 526 41.27 -43.94 16.33
C ASN A 526 41.25 -45.08 17.37
N ILE A 527 40.10 -45.75 17.55
CA ILE A 527 39.98 -46.94 18.41
C ILE A 527 40.82 -48.11 17.87
N GLN A 528 40.89 -48.30 16.55
CA GLN A 528 41.73 -49.32 15.92
C GLN A 528 43.23 -48.98 16.03
N GLU A 529 43.64 -47.72 15.84
CA GLU A 529 45.03 -47.28 16.05
C GLU A 529 45.45 -47.44 17.52
N ALA A 530 44.57 -47.14 18.47
CA ALA A 530 44.80 -47.39 19.90
C ALA A 530 44.95 -48.88 20.23
N ALA A 531 44.24 -49.76 19.51
CA ALA A 531 44.40 -51.21 19.63
C ALA A 531 45.71 -51.72 19.00
N ILE A 532 46.07 -51.20 17.81
CA ILE A 532 47.31 -51.55 17.11
C ILE A 532 48.55 -51.10 17.89
N THR A 533 48.58 -49.86 18.38
CA THR A 533 49.68 -49.33 19.21
C THR A 533 49.85 -50.14 20.49
N LYS A 534 48.75 -50.51 21.17
CA LYS A 534 48.79 -51.42 22.32
C LYS A 534 49.33 -52.82 21.95
N GLY A 535 48.93 -53.36 20.80
CA GLY A 535 49.45 -54.63 20.27
C GLY A 535 50.96 -54.58 20.01
N ASN A 536 51.43 -53.49 19.38
CA ASN A 536 52.85 -53.26 19.10
C ASN A 536 53.66 -53.15 20.40
N MET A 537 53.16 -52.46 21.44
CA MET A 537 53.81 -52.43 22.75
C MET A 537 53.93 -53.82 23.39
N THR A 538 52.93 -54.69 23.22
CA THR A 538 53.03 -56.09 23.71
C THR A 538 53.98 -56.95 22.88
N LEU A 539 54.10 -56.70 21.57
CA LEU A 539 55.11 -57.33 20.72
C LEU A 539 56.53 -56.90 21.10
N GLU A 540 56.76 -55.59 21.28
CA GLU A 540 58.07 -55.04 21.64
C GLU A 540 58.55 -55.52 23.03
N ALA A 541 57.61 -55.73 23.96
CA ALA A 541 57.87 -56.38 25.24
C ALA A 541 58.27 -57.86 25.07
N LEU A 542 57.53 -58.64 24.27
CA LEU A 542 57.86 -60.04 23.97
C LEU A 542 59.20 -60.18 23.22
N ASP A 543 59.51 -59.28 22.28
CA ASP A 543 60.82 -59.22 21.63
C ASP A 543 61.93 -58.91 22.63
N LYS A 544 61.66 -58.11 23.67
CA LYS A 544 62.62 -57.87 24.75
C LYS A 544 62.82 -59.13 25.58
N GLU A 545 61.75 -59.82 25.99
CA GLU A 545 61.85 -61.11 26.69
C GLU A 545 62.62 -62.14 25.86
N MET A 546 62.36 -62.24 24.55
CA MET A 546 63.13 -63.10 23.64
C MET A 546 64.62 -62.73 23.57
N ARG A 547 64.96 -61.43 23.53
CA ARG A 547 66.36 -60.96 23.59
C ARG A 547 67.02 -61.32 24.94
N ASP A 548 66.31 -61.13 26.04
CA ASP A 548 66.80 -61.45 27.39
C ASP A 548 67.01 -62.96 27.57
N PHE A 549 66.11 -63.82 27.07
CA PHE A 549 66.30 -65.27 27.00
C PHE A 549 67.47 -65.67 26.09
N HIS A 550 67.66 -65.00 24.95
CA HIS A 550 68.80 -65.25 24.07
C HIS A 550 70.14 -64.91 24.74
N LEU A 551 70.16 -63.87 25.58
CA LEU A 551 71.31 -63.50 26.40
C LEU A 551 71.62 -64.57 27.46
N GLN A 552 70.59 -65.08 28.16
CA GLN A 552 70.72 -66.18 29.13
C GLN A 552 71.25 -67.46 28.47
N ILE A 553 70.72 -67.83 27.29
CA ILE A 553 71.20 -68.97 26.50
C ILE A 553 72.69 -68.81 26.12
N ASN A 554 73.14 -67.60 25.81
CA ASN A 554 74.54 -67.34 25.46
C ASN A 554 75.46 -67.32 26.69
N GLU A 555 74.99 -66.88 27.85
CA GLU A 555 75.74 -67.01 29.11
C GLU A 555 75.87 -68.48 29.54
N GLU A 556 74.80 -69.29 29.45
CA GLU A 556 74.89 -70.73 29.75
C GLU A 556 75.83 -71.47 28.78
N LYS A 557 75.84 -71.13 27.48
CA LYS A 557 76.88 -71.62 26.55
C LYS A 557 78.29 -71.24 27.02
N ARG A 558 78.50 -69.99 27.45
CA ARG A 558 79.80 -69.52 27.98
C ARG A 558 80.23 -70.28 29.24
N GLN A 559 79.29 -70.57 30.14
CA GLN A 559 79.53 -71.39 31.35
C GLN A 559 79.84 -72.85 31.01
N ILE A 560 79.16 -73.43 30.03
CA ILE A 560 79.44 -74.77 29.49
C ILE A 560 80.86 -74.82 28.90
N ASP A 561 81.26 -73.83 28.10
CA ASP A 561 82.58 -73.81 27.46
C ASP A 561 83.72 -73.51 28.45
N LEU A 562 83.46 -72.72 29.51
CA LEU A 562 84.36 -72.60 30.66
C LEU A 562 84.56 -73.96 31.36
N LYS A 563 83.48 -74.69 31.63
CA LYS A 563 83.55 -76.04 32.24
C LYS A 563 84.28 -77.04 31.33
N LYS A 564 84.02 -77.03 30.00
CA LYS A 564 84.77 -77.84 29.03
C LYS A 564 86.28 -77.55 29.05
N LYS A 565 86.70 -76.29 29.21
CA LYS A 565 88.12 -75.91 29.31
C LYS A 565 88.79 -76.35 30.62
N VAL A 566 88.03 -76.47 31.72
CA VAL A 566 88.52 -77.02 33.00
C VAL A 566 88.56 -78.55 33.00
N GLN A 567 87.68 -79.23 32.25
CA GLN A 567 87.63 -80.69 32.18
C GLN A 567 88.97 -81.39 31.88
N PRO A 568 89.79 -81.00 30.88
CA PRO A 568 91.08 -81.65 30.63
C PRO A 568 92.11 -81.42 31.74
N LEU A 569 92.02 -80.32 32.50
CA LEU A 569 92.85 -80.10 33.70
C LEU A 569 92.40 -81.02 34.84
N LYS A 570 91.09 -81.20 35.03
CA LYS A 570 90.55 -82.18 35.99
C LYS A 570 90.98 -83.61 35.62
N ASN A 571 90.86 -84.00 34.35
CA ASN A 571 91.28 -85.32 33.88
C ASN A 571 92.80 -85.54 34.03
N LYS A 572 93.63 -84.50 33.87
CA LYS A 572 95.07 -84.58 34.20
C LYS A 572 95.31 -84.82 35.68
N LEU A 573 94.68 -84.04 36.55
CA LEU A 573 94.79 -84.20 38.00
C LEU A 573 94.28 -85.57 38.47
N GLU A 574 93.24 -86.12 37.85
CA GLU A 574 92.77 -87.49 38.12
C GLU A 574 93.78 -88.54 37.62
N GLY A 575 94.42 -88.32 36.46
CA GLY A 575 95.54 -89.14 35.99
C GLY A 575 96.76 -89.11 36.92
N GLU A 576 97.15 -87.92 37.37
CA GLU A 576 98.23 -87.69 38.34
C GLU A 576 97.90 -88.35 39.70
N ILE A 577 96.66 -88.24 40.18
CA ILE A 577 96.19 -88.98 41.37
C ILE A 577 96.29 -90.50 41.16
N THR A 578 95.91 -91.04 40.00
CA THR A 578 96.04 -92.49 39.76
C THR A 578 97.48 -92.97 39.65
N MET A 579 98.40 -92.18 39.07
CA MET A 579 99.84 -92.51 39.12
C MET A 579 100.37 -92.46 40.56
N LEU A 580 100.07 -91.40 41.31
CA LEU A 580 100.49 -91.26 42.71
C LEU A 580 99.90 -92.36 43.60
N GLN A 581 98.70 -92.88 43.31
CA GLN A 581 98.13 -94.03 44.02
C GLN A 581 98.79 -95.38 43.66
N ILE A 582 99.40 -95.50 42.47
CA ILE A 582 100.21 -96.66 42.10
C ILE A 582 101.59 -96.56 42.77
N GLU A 583 102.27 -95.41 42.68
CA GLU A 583 103.58 -95.18 43.32
C GLU A 583 103.53 -95.35 44.84
N LEU A 584 102.44 -94.91 45.49
CA LEU A 584 102.19 -95.09 46.93
C LEU A 584 101.89 -96.55 47.32
N SER A 585 101.67 -97.45 46.34
CA SER A 585 101.49 -98.89 46.58
C SER A 585 102.79 -99.70 46.57
N GLU A 586 103.82 -99.24 45.85
CA GLU A 586 105.13 -99.90 45.77
C GLU A 586 106.15 -99.37 46.80
N ALA A 587 105.94 -98.17 47.34
CA ALA A 587 106.87 -97.52 48.28
C ALA A 587 106.33 -97.42 49.74
N ARG A 588 106.34 -98.54 50.46
CA ARG A 588 106.16 -98.56 51.94
C ARG A 588 107.48 -98.86 52.66
N ASP A 589 108.25 -97.82 52.99
CA ASP A 589 108.99 -97.71 54.26
C ASP A 589 109.71 -96.35 54.44
N LYS A 590 109.80 -95.89 55.71
CA LYS A 590 110.62 -94.77 56.27
C LYS A 590 110.14 -93.30 56.18
N THR A 591 109.61 -92.83 57.32
CA THR A 591 110.21 -91.75 58.17
C THR A 591 110.10 -90.24 57.81
N LEU A 592 109.32 -89.52 58.65
CA LEU A 592 109.40 -88.12 59.16
C LEU A 592 109.16 -86.85 58.28
N GLU A 593 108.34 -85.97 58.89
CA GLU A 593 108.20 -84.49 58.91
C GLU A 593 109.06 -83.53 58.05
N GLY A 594 108.46 -82.43 57.52
CA GLY A 594 109.24 -81.24 57.11
C GLY A 594 108.57 -80.09 56.29
N LEU A 595 108.04 -79.06 56.97
CA LEU A 595 108.09 -77.59 56.69
C LEU A 595 107.94 -76.91 55.28
N ASN A 596 106.92 -76.03 55.17
CA ASN A 596 106.90 -74.61 54.69
C ASN A 596 107.81 -74.05 53.56
N ARG A 597 107.19 -73.40 52.54
CA ARG A 597 107.51 -72.13 51.79
C ARG A 597 106.55 -72.00 50.58
N THR A 598 105.97 -70.89 50.07
CA THR A 598 106.30 -69.45 49.83
C THR A 598 107.32 -69.15 48.72
N VAL A 599 106.93 -68.40 47.67
CA VAL A 599 107.66 -67.27 47.00
C VAL A 599 106.86 -66.67 45.80
N ASP A 600 107.18 -65.41 45.48
CA ASP A 600 106.52 -64.44 44.58
C ASP A 600 106.41 -64.72 43.07
N TYR A 601 105.53 -63.94 42.41
CA TYR A 601 105.83 -62.95 41.35
C TYR A 601 104.62 -61.97 41.20
N LYS A 602 104.72 -60.68 40.84
CA LYS A 602 105.83 -59.71 40.63
C LYS A 602 105.27 -58.27 40.62
N GLU A 603 106.11 -57.24 40.77
CA GLU A 603 105.70 -55.82 40.76
C GLU A 603 105.62 -55.17 39.35
N LEU A 604 104.71 -54.18 39.21
CA LEU A 604 104.76 -53.10 38.22
C LEU A 604 104.54 -51.75 38.94
N LYS A 605 105.25 -50.69 38.54
CA LYS A 605 105.32 -49.44 39.31
C LYS A 605 104.30 -48.38 38.87
N GLY A 606 103.38 -48.06 39.77
CA GLY A 606 102.60 -46.82 39.80
C GLY A 606 102.75 -46.12 41.16
N LYS A 607 102.40 -44.83 41.24
CA LYS A 607 102.20 -44.13 42.52
C LYS A 607 100.71 -43.89 42.72
N ASP A 608 100.07 -44.77 43.47
CA ASP A 608 98.67 -44.56 43.85
C ASP A 608 98.58 -43.48 44.95
N PRO A 609 97.57 -42.59 44.91
CA PRO A 609 97.26 -41.69 46.02
C PRO A 609 96.92 -42.46 47.31
N SER A 610 97.07 -41.83 48.47
CA SER A 610 96.69 -42.48 49.72
C SER A 610 95.19 -42.81 49.73
N THR A 611 94.82 -43.98 50.25
CA THR A 611 93.41 -44.35 50.47
C THR A 611 92.67 -43.31 51.31
N VAL A 612 93.37 -42.61 52.22
CA VAL A 612 92.81 -41.52 53.05
C VAL A 612 92.50 -40.26 52.23
N GLU A 613 93.23 -40.00 51.14
CA GLU A 613 93.00 -38.87 50.24
C GLU A 613 91.86 -39.16 49.27
N LEU A 614 91.77 -40.41 48.77
CA LEU A 614 90.67 -40.88 47.93
C LEU A 614 89.33 -40.89 48.69
N VAL A 615 89.28 -41.44 49.90
CA VAL A 615 88.06 -41.44 50.72
C VAL A 615 87.55 -40.02 50.98
N LYS A 616 88.42 -39.09 51.41
CA LYS A 616 88.02 -37.68 51.60
C LYS A 616 87.55 -37.00 50.32
N LYS A 617 88.05 -37.42 49.15
CA LYS A 617 87.61 -36.90 47.85
C LYS A 617 86.23 -37.44 47.47
N ILE A 618 85.94 -38.69 47.81
CA ILE A 618 84.64 -39.34 47.63
C ILE A 618 83.60 -38.71 48.56
N GLU A 619 83.86 -38.66 49.87
CA GLU A 619 82.99 -38.02 50.88
C GLU A 619 82.59 -36.59 50.47
N GLN A 620 83.55 -35.80 49.97
CA GLN A 620 83.32 -34.42 49.51
C GLN A 620 82.46 -34.35 48.23
N LEU A 621 82.53 -35.35 47.35
CA LEU A 621 81.72 -35.42 46.12
C LEU A 621 80.31 -35.93 46.40
N GLU A 622 80.14 -36.91 47.29
CA GLU A 622 78.84 -37.43 47.75
C GLU A 622 78.02 -36.33 48.43
N LEU A 623 78.64 -35.51 49.29
CA LEU A 623 77.99 -34.37 49.94
C LEU A 623 77.51 -33.32 48.92
N ASN A 624 78.33 -33.02 47.91
CA ASN A 624 77.99 -32.08 46.85
C ASN A 624 76.88 -32.63 45.92
N LEU A 625 76.87 -33.95 45.67
CA LEU A 625 75.84 -34.62 44.88
C LEU A 625 74.48 -34.52 45.59
N ALA A 626 74.42 -34.91 46.87
CA ALA A 626 73.20 -34.89 47.67
C ALA A 626 72.59 -33.47 47.81
N GLU A 627 73.41 -32.42 47.93
CA GLU A 627 72.90 -31.04 47.91
C GLU A 627 72.37 -30.63 46.53
N SER A 628 73.02 -31.05 45.44
CA SER A 628 72.51 -30.78 44.08
C SER A 628 71.19 -31.49 43.79
N GLU A 629 71.05 -32.75 44.22
CA GLU A 629 69.80 -33.53 44.09
C GLU A 629 68.66 -32.90 44.90
N ARG A 630 68.93 -32.48 46.15
CA ARG A 630 67.97 -31.75 46.99
C ARG A 630 67.47 -30.48 46.31
N GLN A 631 68.37 -29.68 45.72
CA GLN A 631 68.01 -28.47 44.98
C GLN A 631 67.24 -28.74 43.67
N SER A 632 67.36 -29.93 43.10
CA SER A 632 66.58 -30.33 41.91
C SER A 632 65.13 -30.64 42.29
N LEU A 633 64.92 -31.51 43.30
CA LEU A 633 63.58 -31.83 43.81
C LEU A 633 62.82 -30.57 44.28
N GLU A 634 63.50 -29.67 44.99
CA GLU A 634 62.91 -28.42 45.49
C GLU A 634 62.40 -27.52 44.34
N LYS A 635 63.05 -27.56 43.16
CA LYS A 635 62.62 -26.83 41.96
C LYS A 635 61.49 -27.54 41.20
N GLU A 636 61.54 -28.86 41.07
CA GLU A 636 60.44 -29.62 40.44
C GLU A 636 59.13 -29.47 41.23
N LEU A 637 59.20 -29.51 42.56
CA LEU A 637 58.03 -29.40 43.42
C LEU A 637 57.38 -28.01 43.35
N LEU A 638 58.19 -26.95 43.18
CA LEU A 638 57.72 -25.60 42.87
C LEU A 638 57.07 -25.51 41.47
N VAL A 639 57.66 -26.15 40.45
CA VAL A 639 57.09 -26.18 39.08
C VAL A 639 55.74 -26.88 39.03
N ASP A 640 55.59 -28.04 39.70
CA ASP A 640 54.31 -28.73 39.77
C ASP A 640 53.27 -27.93 40.57
N GLN A 641 53.67 -27.28 41.68
CA GLN A 641 52.78 -26.41 42.46
C GLN A 641 52.29 -25.20 41.65
N VAL A 642 53.16 -24.53 40.87
CA VAL A 642 52.78 -23.44 39.95
C VAL A 642 51.89 -23.97 38.81
N THR A 643 52.17 -25.16 38.29
CA THR A 643 51.38 -25.77 37.20
C THR A 643 49.96 -26.16 37.67
N ARG A 644 49.83 -26.70 38.89
CA ARG A 644 48.54 -27.04 39.51
C ARG A 644 47.68 -25.81 39.81
N LEU A 645 48.28 -24.67 40.17
CA LEU A 645 47.57 -23.43 40.45
C LEU A 645 47.19 -22.66 39.17
N SER A 646 48.05 -22.67 38.15
CA SER A 646 47.83 -21.89 36.91
C SER A 646 46.80 -22.52 35.95
N LYS A 647 46.80 -23.86 35.78
CA LYS A 647 45.84 -24.54 34.87
C LYS A 647 44.36 -24.21 35.17
N PRO A 648 43.86 -24.35 36.41
CA PRO A 648 42.46 -24.06 36.72
C PRO A 648 42.09 -22.59 36.47
N LEU A 649 42.99 -21.65 36.81
CA LEU A 649 42.76 -20.22 36.60
C LEU A 649 42.70 -19.85 35.12
N ALA A 650 43.59 -20.41 34.28
CA ALA A 650 43.55 -20.20 32.84
C ALA A 650 42.25 -20.74 32.22
N GLN A 651 41.87 -21.97 32.57
CA GLN A 651 40.69 -22.64 32.02
C GLN A 651 39.38 -22.00 32.52
N GLN A 652 39.36 -21.47 33.76
CA GLN A 652 38.26 -20.66 34.27
C GLN A 652 38.17 -19.31 33.56
N ALA A 653 39.30 -18.66 33.24
CA ALA A 653 39.32 -17.39 32.51
C ALA A 653 38.77 -17.56 31.07
N GLU A 654 39.20 -18.60 30.35
CA GLU A 654 38.66 -18.90 29.01
C GLU A 654 37.15 -19.17 29.04
N ASN A 655 36.68 -20.02 29.97
CA ASN A 655 35.25 -20.31 30.12
C ASN A 655 34.44 -19.04 30.43
N CYS A 656 34.86 -18.22 31.39
CA CYS A 656 34.20 -16.96 31.70
C CYS A 656 34.22 -15.95 30.53
N GLN A 657 35.25 -15.97 29.68
CA GLN A 657 35.32 -15.14 28.47
C GLN A 657 34.39 -15.65 27.36
N GLN A 658 34.31 -16.98 27.19
CA GLN A 658 33.40 -17.63 26.24
C GLN A 658 31.92 -17.43 26.64
N ASP A 659 31.60 -17.52 27.94
CA ASP A 659 30.27 -17.23 28.48
C ASP A 659 29.88 -15.75 28.31
N ARG A 660 30.80 -14.82 28.58
CA ARG A 660 30.56 -13.38 28.31
C ARG A 660 30.31 -13.12 26.83
N LEU A 661 31.03 -13.78 25.92
CA LEU A 661 30.80 -13.67 24.48
C LEU A 661 29.47 -14.31 24.03
N SER A 662 29.07 -15.43 24.63
CA SER A 662 27.79 -16.09 24.31
C SER A 662 26.58 -15.28 24.83
N LEU A 663 26.70 -14.69 26.02
CA LEU A 663 25.74 -13.76 26.59
C LEU A 663 25.65 -12.46 25.79
N ALA A 664 26.78 -11.85 25.41
CA ALA A 664 26.79 -10.66 24.56
C ALA A 664 26.06 -10.92 23.23
N LYS A 665 26.43 -11.98 22.50
CA LYS A 665 25.77 -12.36 21.24
C LYS A 665 24.28 -12.66 21.41
N LYS A 666 23.85 -13.27 22.53
CA LYS A 666 22.43 -13.46 22.86
C LYS A 666 21.71 -12.14 23.17
N VAL A 667 22.35 -11.23 23.91
CA VAL A 667 21.79 -9.92 24.27
C VAL A 667 21.66 -9.05 23.02
N ASP A 668 22.70 -8.93 22.21
CA ASP A 668 22.68 -8.15 20.96
C ASP A 668 21.64 -8.69 19.98
N SER A 669 21.61 -10.01 19.75
CA SER A 669 20.58 -10.65 18.90
C SER A 669 19.16 -10.38 19.41
N LYS A 670 18.94 -10.47 20.73
CA LYS A 670 17.63 -10.24 21.36
C LYS A 670 17.24 -8.76 21.36
N ILE A 671 18.19 -7.83 21.50
CA ILE A 671 17.99 -6.39 21.33
C ILE A 671 17.62 -6.10 19.87
N HIS A 672 18.39 -6.58 18.89
CA HIS A 672 18.16 -6.34 17.47
C HIS A 672 16.77 -6.83 17.04
N LEU A 673 16.44 -8.08 17.39
CA LEU A 673 15.13 -8.68 17.14
C LEU A 673 14.00 -7.89 17.82
N HIS A 674 14.21 -7.36 19.02
CA HIS A 674 13.22 -6.54 19.71
C HIS A 674 13.10 -5.13 19.10
N THR A 675 14.19 -4.52 18.63
CA THR A 675 14.14 -3.22 17.93
C THR A 675 13.46 -3.34 16.57
N ASP A 676 13.74 -4.39 15.80
CA ASP A 676 13.10 -4.63 14.50
C ASP A 676 11.62 -4.98 14.67
N LYS A 677 11.27 -5.83 15.65
CA LYS A 677 9.87 -6.13 15.97
C LYS A 677 9.11 -4.88 16.43
N ARG A 678 9.76 -3.96 17.17
CA ARG A 678 9.18 -2.68 17.60
C ARG A 678 9.07 -1.68 16.44
N ARG A 679 10.04 -1.64 15.52
CA ARG A 679 10.01 -0.83 14.29
C ARG A 679 8.90 -1.31 13.34
N GLY A 680 8.76 -2.63 13.16
CA GLY A 680 7.69 -3.24 12.39
C GLY A 680 6.30 -2.96 12.97
N LEU A 681 6.15 -3.04 14.31
CA LEU A 681 4.90 -2.66 15.00
C LEU A 681 4.56 -1.17 14.85
N ALA A 682 5.57 -0.29 14.94
CA ALA A 682 5.37 1.15 14.72
C ALA A 682 4.86 1.41 13.28
N HIS A 683 5.52 0.83 12.28
CA HIS A 683 5.15 1.03 10.88
C HIS A 683 3.79 0.39 10.52
N LEU A 684 3.44 -0.75 11.14
CA LEU A 684 2.09 -1.34 11.03
C LEU A 684 1.00 -0.42 11.61
N ASN A 685 1.26 0.22 12.75
CA ASN A 685 0.33 1.19 13.33
C ASN A 685 0.23 2.46 12.48
N GLU A 686 1.35 2.95 11.94
CA GLU A 686 1.45 4.13 11.07
C GLU A 686 0.68 3.94 9.75
N VAL A 687 0.86 2.78 9.10
CA VAL A 687 0.06 2.36 7.93
C VAL A 687 -1.41 2.20 8.30
N ARG A 688 -1.74 1.63 9.46
CA ARG A 688 -3.13 1.50 9.92
C ARG A 688 -3.79 2.87 10.16
N THR A 689 -3.09 3.84 10.76
CA THR A 689 -3.59 5.21 10.91
C THR A 689 -3.80 5.87 9.55
N HIS A 690 -2.87 5.72 8.60
CA HIS A 690 -3.06 6.24 7.24
C HIS A 690 -4.27 5.63 6.53
N ILE A 691 -4.50 4.31 6.65
CA ILE A 691 -5.69 3.65 6.09
C ILE A 691 -6.98 4.18 6.73
N MET A 692 -6.99 4.36 8.06
CA MET A 692 -8.14 4.91 8.77
C MET A 692 -8.41 6.37 8.37
N ASP A 693 -7.37 7.20 8.21
CA ASP A 693 -7.47 8.57 7.71
C ASP A 693 -8.03 8.62 6.27
N THR A 694 -7.53 7.78 5.36
CA THR A 694 -8.04 7.73 3.98
C THR A 694 -9.48 7.26 3.92
N ASN A 695 -9.87 6.31 4.79
CA ASN A 695 -11.27 5.86 4.87
C ASN A 695 -12.19 6.95 5.41
N HIS A 696 -11.79 7.72 6.42
CA HIS A 696 -12.57 8.87 6.89
C HIS A 696 -12.70 9.96 5.81
N ARG A 697 -11.64 10.23 5.04
CA ARG A 697 -11.71 11.17 3.91
C ARG A 697 -12.63 10.66 2.79
N MET A 698 -12.58 9.37 2.44
CA MET A 698 -13.53 8.78 1.49
C MET A 698 -14.98 8.84 2.00
N MET A 699 -15.22 8.58 3.29
CA MET A 699 -16.56 8.72 3.88
C MET A 699 -17.05 10.17 3.83
N ALA A 700 -16.20 11.15 4.15
CA ALA A 700 -16.55 12.57 4.07
C ALA A 700 -16.87 13.02 2.63
N VAL A 701 -16.03 12.65 1.66
CA VAL A 701 -16.24 12.98 0.23
C VAL A 701 -17.48 12.25 -0.33
N SER A 702 -17.72 11.00 0.07
CA SER A 702 -18.91 10.23 -0.34
C SER A 702 -20.20 10.81 0.26
N ALA A 703 -20.16 11.25 1.52
CA ALA A 703 -21.27 11.95 2.17
C ALA A 703 -21.53 13.31 1.51
N GLU A 704 -20.48 14.11 1.23
CA GLU A 704 -20.64 15.37 0.49
C GLU A 704 -21.23 15.11 -0.90
N LEU A 705 -20.67 14.18 -1.68
CA LEU A 705 -21.19 13.82 -3.02
C LEU A 705 -22.67 13.41 -2.95
N SER A 706 -23.06 12.62 -1.95
CA SER A 706 -24.46 12.22 -1.72
C SER A 706 -25.36 13.42 -1.42
N MET A 707 -24.90 14.38 -0.61
CA MET A 707 -25.62 15.63 -0.34
C MET A 707 -25.73 16.52 -1.60
N LYS A 708 -24.67 16.64 -2.41
CA LYS A 708 -24.70 17.39 -3.68
C LYS A 708 -25.65 16.73 -4.69
N GLN A 709 -25.65 15.40 -4.78
CA GLN A 709 -26.59 14.64 -5.62
C GLN A 709 -28.04 14.83 -5.17
N ALA A 710 -28.33 14.75 -3.86
CA ALA A 710 -29.66 15.02 -3.32
C ALA A 710 -30.13 16.45 -3.61
N ALA A 711 -29.25 17.45 -3.42
CA ALA A 711 -29.55 18.84 -3.76
C ALA A 711 -29.78 19.05 -5.26
N ALA A 712 -28.97 18.42 -6.12
CA ALA A 712 -29.12 18.49 -7.58
C ALA A 712 -30.44 17.84 -8.05
N LEU A 713 -30.85 16.72 -7.46
CA LEU A 713 -32.14 16.07 -7.73
C LEU A 713 -33.32 16.94 -7.27
N SER A 714 -33.23 17.57 -6.09
CA SER A 714 -34.25 18.50 -5.61
C SER A 714 -34.41 19.70 -6.55
N LEU A 715 -33.30 20.32 -6.96
CA LEU A 715 -33.31 21.43 -7.92
C LEU A 715 -33.83 21.00 -9.30
N GLN A 716 -33.50 19.79 -9.76
CA GLN A 716 -34.02 19.25 -11.01
C GLN A 716 -35.53 18.99 -10.93
N GLN A 717 -36.05 18.57 -9.78
CA GLN A 717 -37.49 18.43 -9.56
C GLN A 717 -38.17 19.81 -9.53
N GLU A 718 -37.64 20.79 -8.81
CA GLU A 718 -38.16 22.17 -8.82
C GLU A 718 -38.20 22.74 -10.25
N ILE A 719 -37.14 22.52 -11.06
CA ILE A 719 -37.11 22.95 -12.46
C ILE A 719 -38.26 22.30 -13.24
N ARG A 720 -38.45 20.97 -13.15
CA ARG A 720 -39.55 20.28 -13.85
C ARG A 720 -40.94 20.75 -13.39
N GLU A 721 -41.11 21.04 -12.11
CA GLU A 721 -42.37 21.57 -11.57
C GLU A 721 -42.65 23.00 -12.07
N ARG A 722 -41.61 23.84 -12.20
CA ARG A 722 -41.71 25.18 -12.78
C ARG A 722 -41.93 25.14 -14.30
N GLU A 723 -41.27 24.24 -15.01
CA GLU A 723 -41.51 23.98 -16.43
C GLU A 723 -42.96 23.54 -16.65
N LEU A 724 -43.48 22.59 -15.87
CA LEU A 724 -44.87 22.14 -15.95
C LEU A 724 -45.87 23.25 -15.60
N GLN A 725 -45.55 24.14 -14.66
CA GLN A 725 -46.35 25.34 -14.38
C GLN A 725 -46.36 26.30 -15.58
N MET A 726 -45.20 26.60 -16.16
CA MET A 726 -45.07 27.46 -17.34
C MET A 726 -45.84 26.89 -18.54
N ASP A 727 -45.72 25.59 -18.80
CA ASP A 727 -46.43 24.88 -19.87
C ASP A 727 -47.96 24.97 -19.68
N ARG A 728 -48.43 24.80 -18.43
CA ARG A 728 -49.85 24.96 -18.09
C ARG A 728 -50.34 26.39 -18.28
N CYS A 729 -49.55 27.38 -17.87
CA CYS A 729 -49.85 28.80 -18.07
C CYS A 729 -49.89 29.17 -19.56
N GLN A 730 -48.97 28.63 -20.37
CA GLN A 730 -48.93 28.87 -21.81
C GLN A 730 -50.14 28.25 -22.53
N ARG A 731 -50.49 26.98 -22.24
CA ARG A 731 -51.68 26.33 -22.82
C ARG A 731 -52.98 27.03 -22.43
N LEU A 732 -53.08 27.61 -21.22
CA LEU A 732 -54.21 28.46 -20.82
C LEU A 732 -54.25 29.76 -21.62
N LEU A 733 -53.10 30.42 -21.82
CA LEU A 733 -52.98 31.65 -22.61
C LEU A 733 -53.36 31.42 -24.08
N GLU A 734 -52.94 30.30 -24.67
CA GLU A 734 -53.30 29.85 -26.03
C GLU A 734 -54.81 29.59 -26.17
N GLN A 735 -55.48 29.17 -25.09
CA GLN A 735 -56.94 29.04 -25.01
C GLN A 735 -57.67 30.36 -24.68
N GLY A 736 -56.95 31.48 -24.57
CA GLY A 736 -57.51 32.79 -24.20
C GLY A 736 -57.95 32.91 -22.74
N LEU A 737 -57.53 31.97 -21.88
CA LEU A 737 -57.86 31.93 -20.46
C LEU A 737 -56.74 32.57 -19.60
N PRO A 738 -57.07 33.18 -18.44
CA PRO A 738 -56.05 33.74 -17.56
C PRO A 738 -55.07 32.67 -17.04
N PRO A 739 -53.74 32.88 -17.14
CA PRO A 739 -52.75 31.86 -16.80
C PRO A 739 -52.59 31.60 -15.30
N TYR A 740 -53.06 32.50 -14.43
CA TYR A 740 -53.04 32.36 -12.97
C TYR A 740 -54.38 32.75 -12.32
N PRO A 741 -54.79 32.11 -11.20
CA PRO A 741 -56.07 32.39 -10.52
C PRO A 741 -56.23 33.84 -10.06
N GLU A 742 -55.13 34.51 -9.72
CA GLU A 742 -55.10 35.91 -9.28
C GLU A 742 -55.51 36.85 -10.43
N ILE A 743 -54.94 36.64 -11.61
CA ILE A 743 -55.31 37.36 -12.84
C ILE A 743 -56.77 37.02 -13.22
N GLU A 744 -57.23 35.79 -12.98
CA GLU A 744 -58.63 35.43 -13.18
C GLU A 744 -59.58 36.19 -12.25
N LYS A 745 -59.22 36.34 -10.96
CA LYS A 745 -59.98 37.13 -9.98
C LYS A 745 -60.06 38.61 -10.41
N GLU A 746 -58.97 39.17 -10.96
CA GLU A 746 -58.94 40.54 -11.49
C GLU A 746 -59.72 40.71 -12.79
N TRP A 747 -59.62 39.76 -13.73
CA TRP A 747 -60.43 39.75 -14.94
C TRP A 747 -61.93 39.68 -14.62
N ARG A 748 -62.32 38.80 -13.69
CA ARG A 748 -63.69 38.72 -13.13
C ARG A 748 -64.11 40.02 -12.43
N ARG A 749 -63.20 40.79 -11.81
CA ARG A 749 -63.48 42.14 -11.29
C ARG A 749 -63.74 43.13 -12.43
N MET A 750 -62.82 43.26 -13.38
CA MET A 750 -62.96 44.18 -14.53
C MET A 750 -64.24 43.92 -15.34
N LEU A 751 -64.62 42.65 -15.53
CA LEU A 751 -65.84 42.29 -16.28
C LEU A 751 -67.12 42.69 -15.54
N ARG A 752 -67.14 42.58 -14.20
CA ARG A 752 -68.24 43.10 -13.37
C ARG A 752 -68.31 44.62 -13.42
N ASP A 753 -67.18 45.31 -13.37
CA ASP A 753 -67.15 46.78 -13.41
C ASP A 753 -67.53 47.32 -14.80
N LYS A 754 -67.20 46.61 -15.89
CA LYS A 754 -67.69 46.92 -17.24
C LYS A 754 -69.22 46.78 -17.31
N LYS A 755 -69.78 45.67 -16.80
CA LYS A 755 -71.24 45.45 -16.69
C LYS A 755 -71.95 46.39 -15.69
N ARG A 756 -71.22 47.01 -14.76
CA ARG A 756 -71.75 48.11 -13.94
C ARG A 756 -71.85 49.37 -14.79
N ARG A 757 -70.71 49.90 -15.28
CA ARG A 757 -70.65 51.12 -16.11
C ARG A 757 -71.58 51.12 -17.32
N GLN A 758 -71.84 49.97 -17.93
CA GLN A 758 -72.81 49.84 -19.03
C GLN A 758 -74.27 50.04 -18.58
N ARG A 759 -74.66 49.57 -17.39
CA ARG A 759 -75.98 49.84 -16.80
C ARG A 759 -76.06 51.29 -16.32
N ASP A 760 -75.04 51.76 -15.61
CA ASP A 760 -74.94 53.15 -15.14
C ASP A 760 -74.94 54.17 -16.30
N LYS A 761 -74.60 53.75 -17.53
CA LYS A 761 -74.78 54.56 -18.75
C LYS A 761 -76.21 54.45 -19.28
N ALA A 762 -76.72 53.25 -19.52
CA ALA A 762 -78.07 53.04 -20.06
C ALA A 762 -79.18 53.65 -19.17
N GLU A 763 -78.97 53.72 -17.86
CA GLU A 763 -79.84 54.42 -16.92
C GLU A 763 -79.82 55.95 -17.13
N ARG A 764 -78.64 56.56 -17.33
CA ARG A 764 -78.55 58.00 -17.68
C ARG A 764 -79.07 58.30 -19.07
N ASP A 765 -78.76 57.47 -20.05
CA ASP A 765 -79.24 57.64 -21.42
C ASP A 765 -80.78 57.65 -21.43
N ARG A 766 -81.42 56.74 -20.68
CA ARG A 766 -82.87 56.69 -20.51
C ARG A 766 -83.45 57.85 -19.69
N LEU A 767 -82.76 58.31 -18.64
CA LEU A 767 -83.19 59.50 -17.89
C LEU A 767 -83.10 60.77 -18.75
N ALA A 768 -82.12 60.86 -19.65
CA ALA A 768 -82.02 61.96 -20.60
C ALA A 768 -83.15 61.92 -21.64
N GLU A 769 -83.52 60.74 -22.16
CA GLU A 769 -84.72 60.57 -22.99
C GLU A 769 -86.00 60.99 -22.22
N GLU A 770 -86.16 60.58 -20.96
CA GLU A 770 -87.30 60.99 -20.13
C GLU A 770 -87.29 62.51 -19.81
N GLU A 771 -86.12 63.17 -19.68
CA GLU A 771 -86.03 64.63 -19.53
C GLU A 771 -86.33 65.39 -20.84
N GLU A 772 -85.88 64.89 -21.99
CA GLU A 772 -86.12 65.48 -23.31
C GLU A 772 -87.61 65.47 -23.68
N TRP A 773 -88.32 64.36 -23.41
CA TRP A 773 -89.79 64.27 -23.60
C TRP A 773 -90.61 65.14 -22.63
N ASN A 774 -90.01 65.62 -21.54
CA ASN A 774 -90.67 66.47 -20.53
C ASN A 774 -90.39 67.98 -20.71
N GLN A 775 -89.58 68.39 -21.70
CA GLN A 775 -89.46 69.78 -22.11
C GLN A 775 -90.58 70.17 -23.09
N LEU A 776 -91.25 71.29 -22.83
CA LEU A 776 -92.18 71.91 -23.78
C LEU A 776 -91.42 72.83 -24.76
N PRO A 777 -91.96 73.12 -25.97
CA PRO A 777 -91.30 73.98 -26.97
C PRO A 777 -91.04 75.43 -26.55
N ASN A 778 -91.49 75.86 -25.37
CA ASN A 778 -91.18 77.15 -24.75
C ASN A 778 -90.00 77.09 -23.75
N GLY A 779 -89.39 75.91 -23.55
CA GLY A 779 -88.28 75.70 -22.61
C GLY A 779 -88.69 75.41 -21.17
N GLU A 780 -89.98 75.25 -20.87
CA GLU A 780 -90.47 74.89 -19.54
C GLU A 780 -90.57 73.36 -19.38
N TYR A 781 -90.06 72.85 -18.26
CA TYR A 781 -90.20 71.44 -17.88
C TYR A 781 -91.58 71.18 -17.25
N THR A 782 -92.28 70.14 -17.71
CA THR A 782 -93.54 69.66 -17.14
C THR A 782 -93.43 68.24 -16.62
N SER A 783 -94.19 67.92 -15.57
CA SER A 783 -94.29 66.57 -14.98
C SER A 783 -95.66 65.92 -15.22
N ALA A 784 -96.47 66.47 -16.14
CA ALA A 784 -97.81 65.98 -16.46
C ALA A 784 -97.80 65.18 -17.78
N GLU A 785 -98.30 63.93 -17.75
CA GLU A 785 -98.47 63.11 -18.96
C GLU A 785 -99.26 63.86 -20.05
N THR A 786 -98.70 63.94 -21.25
CA THR A 786 -99.38 64.48 -22.45
C THR A 786 -100.62 63.66 -22.77
N ARG A 787 -101.79 64.32 -22.76
CA ARG A 787 -103.07 63.65 -23.05
C ARG A 787 -103.15 63.27 -24.54
N PRO A 788 -103.44 62.01 -24.91
CA PRO A 788 -103.41 61.57 -26.31
C PRO A 788 -104.43 62.26 -27.24
N ASN A 789 -105.43 62.94 -26.67
CA ASN A 789 -106.69 63.27 -27.35
C ASN A 789 -106.69 64.61 -28.10
N ALA A 790 -105.58 65.34 -28.13
CA ALA A 790 -105.42 66.54 -28.96
C ALA A 790 -103.98 66.66 -29.48
N TYR A 791 -103.82 67.21 -30.69
CA TYR A 791 -102.53 67.56 -31.27
C TYR A 791 -102.39 69.09 -31.36
N ILE A 792 -101.18 69.60 -31.13
CA ILE A 792 -100.84 71.02 -31.28
C ILE A 792 -99.88 71.11 -32.49
N PRO A 793 -100.32 71.62 -33.64
CA PRO A 793 -99.46 71.79 -34.81
C PRO A 793 -98.37 72.83 -34.57
N GLN A 794 -97.13 72.50 -34.94
CA GLN A 794 -95.95 73.36 -34.72
C GLN A 794 -95.86 74.56 -35.69
N THR A 795 -96.87 74.81 -36.52
CA THR A 795 -96.82 75.75 -37.66
C THR A 795 -97.74 76.96 -37.54
N ASP A 796 -98.66 77.00 -36.56
CA ASP A 796 -99.58 78.13 -36.34
C ASP A 796 -99.07 79.00 -35.17
N SER A 797 -99.20 80.33 -35.24
CA SER A 797 -98.60 81.25 -34.26
C SER A 797 -99.29 81.33 -32.89
N LEU A 798 -100.28 80.47 -32.63
CA LEU A 798 -100.95 80.31 -31.34
C LEU A 798 -101.23 78.81 -31.06
N PRO A 799 -100.85 78.26 -29.90
CA PRO A 799 -100.96 76.83 -29.60
C PRO A 799 -102.38 76.42 -29.18
N LEU A 800 -103.35 76.55 -30.09
CA LEU A 800 -104.72 76.09 -29.87
C LEU A 800 -104.86 74.60 -30.21
N PRO A 801 -105.25 73.71 -29.27
CA PRO A 801 -105.37 72.29 -29.54
C PRO A 801 -106.49 72.00 -30.55
N LYS A 802 -106.15 71.33 -31.66
CA LYS A 802 -107.15 70.89 -32.65
C LYS A 802 -107.64 69.48 -32.28
N PRO A 803 -108.96 69.23 -32.21
CA PRO A 803 -109.48 67.89 -31.97
C PRO A 803 -109.17 66.99 -33.16
N TYR A 804 -108.86 65.72 -32.90
CA TYR A 804 -108.82 64.71 -33.95
C TYR A 804 -110.23 64.57 -34.57
N GLY A 805 -110.29 64.35 -35.88
CA GLY A 805 -111.53 64.09 -36.60
C GLY A 805 -112.15 62.72 -36.25
N ALA A 806 -113.09 62.26 -37.06
CA ALA A 806 -113.90 61.04 -36.81
C ALA A 806 -113.10 59.70 -36.71
N GLN A 807 -111.77 59.73 -36.80
CA GLN A 807 -110.86 58.60 -36.57
C GLN A 807 -109.80 58.98 -35.52
N ALA A 808 -110.25 59.34 -34.31
CA ALA A 808 -109.37 59.70 -33.20
C ALA A 808 -108.63 58.45 -32.63
N PRO A 809 -107.32 58.53 -32.33
CA PRO A 809 -106.59 57.42 -31.71
C PRO A 809 -107.09 57.08 -30.30
N PHE A 810 -107.68 55.90 -30.12
CA PHE A 810 -108.18 55.45 -28.82
C PHE A 810 -107.05 54.78 -28.00
N LYS A 811 -106.59 55.41 -26.91
CA LYS A 811 -105.73 54.79 -25.88
C LYS A 811 -106.60 53.84 -25.03
N PRO A 812 -106.40 52.51 -25.06
CA PRO A 812 -107.22 51.59 -24.28
C PRO A 812 -107.08 51.85 -22.77
N SER A 813 -108.20 51.80 -22.05
CA SER A 813 -108.22 51.87 -20.59
C SER A 813 -107.30 50.81 -19.99
N GLN A 814 -106.39 51.19 -19.08
CA GLN A 814 -105.58 50.20 -18.39
C GLN A 814 -106.48 49.25 -17.57
N PRO A 815 -106.21 47.93 -17.55
CA PRO A 815 -106.96 47.00 -16.72
C PRO A 815 -106.89 47.41 -15.25
N GLY A 816 -108.05 47.64 -14.61
CA GLY A 816 -108.12 47.96 -13.19
C GLY A 816 -107.45 46.88 -12.33
N ALA A 817 -106.92 47.25 -11.17
CA ALA A 817 -105.99 46.45 -10.37
C ALA A 817 -106.46 45.02 -9.98
N ASN A 818 -107.76 44.73 -10.10
CA ASN A 818 -108.37 43.41 -9.89
C ASN A 818 -108.19 42.43 -11.08
N MET A 819 -107.79 42.87 -12.28
CA MET A 819 -107.64 42.00 -13.46
C MET A 819 -106.33 41.20 -13.52
N ARG A 820 -105.79 40.78 -12.37
CA ARG A 820 -104.48 40.09 -12.26
C ARG A 820 -104.47 38.61 -12.71
N HIS A 821 -105.61 38.07 -13.15
CA HIS A 821 -105.83 36.61 -13.29
C HIS A 821 -106.19 36.14 -14.71
N ILE A 822 -105.57 36.72 -15.75
CA ILE A 822 -105.59 36.13 -17.11
C ILE A 822 -104.16 35.73 -17.50
N ARG A 823 -103.84 34.43 -17.40
CA ARG A 823 -102.59 33.88 -17.96
C ARG A 823 -102.71 33.84 -19.48
N LYS A 824 -101.75 34.44 -20.19
CA LYS A 824 -101.60 34.24 -21.65
C LYS A 824 -101.22 32.77 -21.91
N PRO A 825 -101.78 32.11 -22.94
CA PRO A 825 -101.41 30.73 -23.26
C PRO A 825 -99.97 30.67 -23.76
N THR A 826 -99.20 29.73 -23.23
CA THR A 826 -97.84 29.42 -23.72
C THR A 826 -97.93 28.67 -25.04
N LEU A 827 -97.50 29.29 -26.13
CA LEU A 827 -97.26 28.59 -27.39
C LEU A 827 -96.16 27.53 -27.16
N LYS A 828 -96.39 26.29 -27.61
CA LYS A 828 -95.33 25.29 -27.66
C LYS A 828 -94.32 25.70 -28.74
N PRO A 829 -93.00 25.48 -28.53
CA PRO A 829 -92.04 25.59 -29.63
C PRO A 829 -92.38 24.54 -30.70
N LEU A 830 -92.17 24.90 -31.96
CA LEU A 830 -92.16 23.95 -33.07
C LEU A 830 -90.83 23.19 -33.04
N GLU A 831 -90.89 21.87 -33.23
CA GLU A 831 -89.71 21.04 -33.45
C GLU A 831 -89.29 21.14 -34.91
N ILE A 832 -88.02 21.53 -35.15
CA ILE A 832 -87.26 21.41 -36.39
C ILE A 832 -85.82 21.07 -35.99
#